data_AF-A0A2T0UM85-F1
#
_entry.id   AF-A0A2T0UM85-F1
#
_cell.length_a   1.000
_cell.length_b   1.000
_cell.length_c   1.000
_cell.angle_alpha   90.00
_cell.angle_beta   90.00
_cell.angle_gamma   90.00
#
_symmetry.space_group_name_H-M   'P 1'
#
loop_
_entity.id
_entity.type
_entity.pdbx_description
1 polymer ?
#
loop_
_entity_poly.entity_id
_entity_poly.type
_entity_poly.pdbx_seq_one_letter_code
_entity_poly.pdbx_strand_id
1 'polypeptide(L)'
;MLDEAVRRIREAKRTKQTVLDLSDLDLREFPEEVCELTWLTELDLKDNRITSLPDAIGGLTELTRLDLFDNLVAEVPESIGRLRALTSLDLDKNRLTRVPESIGELTALTQLDLARNDIEEIPASIGNLTALTHLNLYGNDLRELPESIGNLTGLTLLHLSNNDLKALPESLGKLTGITNLTLNANRLASLPESIGNLTALTSLNLEDNRLTALPESILNLTGLTKLDLDDNRLTALPDGIGRLTALASLTCRDNELRSLPDSIGDLTALERLSFWDNDVEALPESIGNLTALTEFDPSMNRLASVPESIGNLTGISQLDLSYNRLTSLPDSIGGLSSLTMLRLCDNRLGSVPDSIGDLASLTLLDLRNNALAAIPESVGNLTRLTSLDLSDNRLRALPEQIAGFPDLEQFSASDNPLPPEMAAAEASGEDGLMTFLKEVAADGVAVREAKLVLVGEGAVGKSTLLSAMLGEPFEADRSSTHGIEVRALTLSRETADECVLNTWDFGGQETYRPTHQLFFTAPAVYLVVWKPRHGPRQDNVEEWIELIRRRAGDDVRVHVVATHGGPKDRFAHIDEHRLRQLHGDVIVGFHHVDSSTGAGIEDLKSAVQRTASELPYFSRKLPASWRRFQDDLHRVPEPYLEYPDYLARAAAHGLAEASAKTLASVATDLGHWCHYPDIPGLDQLVVLKGDWLSTAVSLVLDDGRTVLNHGLVEHTRLKEIWNDPTNPPHLRYPEKVHRVLLRLMEEYEISYRVGGGGHGGRPPTSLIAQLVDPTTPSLKAWHDYGGDLAVQTRICKFSDASDNFHIPEGLIYRLIVRLHSLSLGRERYEDSLHWTGGLVIDHGLHGRALIKLDRNRLIVSVKAVVPDYLLTLVIEEIKSHVAEFWQGVKVRTYVSCGGNCNDPEGRQAGQWEIERLFNRRLKGKREITCGSCDEDVAIQDLLSGVVAPVDPDERFETAVGTLLSPEFAAQTGKRLITHAETYLQDLLQAFESEAANGPRLVTIAADGKPRELGSGHTVVPLRVKFLCEHSRSPAPYQQARMGYFVEVPEVWLHEALPWCSAMAIALRVALPDESVPSLNHRDRLVAVGAEQARSHLSYLQAWVREQDSTYGGLVRVRHRGRYMWVHPRFEAEFNPGLPDMGGAEE
;
A
#
# COMPACT_ATOMS: atom_id res chain seq x y z
N MET A 1 -51.00 2.81 29.54
CA MET A 1 -50.84 1.79 28.48
C MET A 1 -51.89 0.71 28.65
N LEU A 2 -51.74 -0.27 29.55
CA LEU A 2 -52.79 -1.29 29.80
C LEU A 2 -54.14 -0.68 30.27
N ASP A 3 -54.11 0.31 31.17
CA ASP A 3 -55.32 1.03 31.61
C ASP A 3 -56.02 1.78 30.46
N GLU A 4 -55.26 2.21 29.45
CA GLU A 4 -55.78 2.93 28.29
C GLU A 4 -56.46 1.94 27.33
N ALA A 5 -55.88 0.76 27.10
CA ALA A 5 -56.52 -0.31 26.33
C ALA A 5 -57.86 -0.72 26.96
N VAL A 6 -57.89 -0.97 28.27
CA VAL A 6 -59.12 -1.31 29.00
C VAL A 6 -60.15 -0.17 28.91
N ARG A 7 -59.70 1.10 28.97
CA ARG A 7 -60.58 2.27 28.80
C ARG A 7 -61.24 2.28 27.42
N ARG A 8 -60.45 2.10 26.35
CA ARG A 8 -60.93 2.06 24.96
C ARG A 8 -61.89 0.89 24.72
N ILE A 9 -61.59 -0.30 25.24
CA ILE A 9 -62.48 -1.49 25.14
C ILE A 9 -63.82 -1.23 25.82
N ARG A 10 -63.81 -0.70 27.07
CA ARG A 10 -65.06 -0.38 27.79
C ARG A 10 -65.87 0.70 27.09
N GLU A 11 -65.18 1.69 26.53
CA GLU A 11 -65.82 2.75 25.74
C GLU A 11 -66.50 2.16 24.51
N ALA A 12 -65.79 1.37 23.70
CA ALA A 12 -66.32 0.67 22.54
C ALA A 12 -67.51 -0.23 22.89
N LYS A 13 -67.45 -0.94 24.03
CA LYS A 13 -68.55 -1.76 24.55
C LYS A 13 -69.80 -0.93 24.88
N ARG A 14 -69.62 0.24 25.49
CA ARG A 14 -70.70 1.15 25.90
C ARG A 14 -71.35 1.85 24.71
N THR A 15 -70.55 2.26 23.73
CA THR A 15 -71.00 3.07 22.58
C THR A 15 -71.33 2.23 21.36
N LYS A 16 -71.09 0.90 21.39
CA LYS A 16 -71.26 -0.01 20.24
C LYS A 16 -70.46 0.43 19.02
N GLN A 17 -69.21 0.85 19.26
CA GLN A 17 -68.26 1.12 18.16
C GLN A 17 -68.03 -0.15 17.33
N THR A 18 -67.94 0.02 16.03
CA THR A 18 -67.60 -1.05 15.07
C THR A 18 -66.10 -1.08 14.75
N VAL A 19 -65.38 0.02 15.03
CA VAL A 19 -63.93 0.14 14.87
C VAL A 19 -63.30 0.28 16.24
N LEU A 20 -62.30 -0.54 16.54
CA LEU A 20 -61.54 -0.49 17.78
C LEU A 20 -60.04 -0.39 17.48
N ASP A 21 -59.43 0.72 17.91
CA ASP A 21 -58.00 0.99 17.77
C ASP A 21 -57.29 0.85 19.13
N LEU A 22 -56.39 -0.13 19.19
CA LEU A 22 -55.52 -0.47 20.31
C LEU A 22 -54.04 -0.44 19.89
N SER A 23 -53.70 0.32 18.85
CA SER A 23 -52.34 0.49 18.34
C SER A 23 -51.42 1.27 19.30
N ASP A 24 -50.12 0.97 19.28
CA ASP A 24 -49.07 1.67 20.06
C ASP A 24 -49.36 1.75 21.57
N LEU A 25 -49.80 0.64 22.16
CA LEU A 25 -50.15 0.55 23.58
C LEU A 25 -49.21 -0.36 24.39
N ASP A 26 -48.11 -0.82 23.79
CA ASP A 26 -47.14 -1.75 24.40
C ASP A 26 -47.80 -3.01 25.00
N LEU A 27 -48.86 -3.50 24.34
CA LEU A 27 -49.61 -4.68 24.77
C LEU A 27 -48.76 -5.93 24.56
N ARG A 28 -48.49 -6.69 25.62
CA ARG A 28 -47.74 -7.96 25.55
C ARG A 28 -48.63 -9.18 25.30
N GLU A 29 -49.89 -9.06 25.66
CA GLU A 29 -50.93 -10.08 25.54
C GLU A 29 -52.14 -9.45 24.86
N PHE A 30 -52.84 -10.27 24.07
CA PHE A 30 -54.11 -9.86 23.47
C PHE A 30 -55.17 -9.67 24.58
N PRO A 31 -55.89 -8.53 24.64
CA PRO A 31 -56.94 -8.33 25.64
C PRO A 31 -58.17 -9.19 25.31
N GLU A 32 -58.37 -10.31 26.02
CA GLU A 32 -59.47 -11.26 25.75
C GLU A 32 -60.87 -10.61 25.80
N GLU A 33 -61.04 -9.49 26.53
CA GLU A 33 -62.31 -8.76 26.58
C GLU A 33 -62.74 -8.19 25.22
N VAL A 34 -61.82 -8.03 24.27
CA VAL A 34 -62.13 -7.65 22.88
C VAL A 34 -63.02 -8.71 22.23
N CYS A 35 -62.83 -9.99 22.56
CA CYS A 35 -63.62 -11.10 22.00
C CYS A 35 -65.11 -11.06 22.40
N GLU A 36 -65.49 -10.25 23.40
CA GLU A 36 -66.89 -10.03 23.76
C GLU A 36 -67.61 -9.03 22.82
N LEU A 37 -66.85 -8.28 21.99
CA LEU A 37 -67.35 -7.25 21.09
C LEU A 37 -67.66 -7.83 19.70
N THR A 38 -68.55 -8.81 19.62
CA THR A 38 -68.83 -9.61 18.40
C THR A 38 -69.39 -8.82 17.21
N TRP A 39 -69.66 -7.52 17.37
CA TRP A 39 -70.13 -6.62 16.30
C TRP A 39 -69.00 -5.76 15.69
N LEU A 40 -67.74 -5.95 16.11
CA LEU A 40 -66.60 -5.24 15.54
C LEU A 40 -66.40 -5.61 14.07
N THR A 41 -66.19 -4.59 13.24
CA THR A 41 -65.86 -4.69 11.82
C THR A 41 -64.39 -4.39 11.57
N GLU A 42 -63.73 -3.60 12.42
CA GLU A 42 -62.29 -3.31 12.30
C GLU A 42 -61.61 -3.35 13.67
N LEU A 43 -60.46 -4.01 13.74
CA LEU A 43 -59.62 -4.12 14.92
C LEU A 43 -58.16 -3.80 14.54
N ASP A 44 -57.63 -2.70 15.06
CA ASP A 44 -56.24 -2.27 14.90
C ASP A 44 -55.45 -2.56 16.18
N LEU A 45 -54.44 -3.41 16.09
CA LEU A 45 -53.55 -3.85 17.17
C LEU A 45 -52.06 -3.63 16.81
N LYS A 46 -51.76 -2.81 15.80
CA LYS A 46 -50.38 -2.64 15.34
C LYS A 46 -49.44 -1.98 16.35
N ASP A 47 -48.14 -2.09 16.12
CA ASP A 47 -47.08 -1.47 16.93
C ASP A 47 -47.20 -1.84 18.42
N ASN A 48 -47.41 -3.13 18.70
CA ASN A 48 -47.51 -3.67 20.06
C ASN A 48 -46.45 -4.76 20.29
N ARG A 49 -46.61 -5.57 21.34
CA ARG A 49 -45.70 -6.69 21.67
C ARG A 49 -46.47 -7.99 21.88
N ILE A 50 -47.61 -8.14 21.19
CA ILE A 50 -48.52 -9.27 21.37
C ILE A 50 -47.81 -10.53 20.87
N THR A 51 -47.76 -11.55 21.71
CA THR A 51 -47.03 -12.80 21.41
C THR A 51 -47.91 -13.91 20.85
N SER A 52 -49.23 -13.85 21.10
CA SER A 52 -50.19 -14.86 20.65
C SER A 52 -51.60 -14.28 20.55
N LEU A 53 -52.43 -14.89 19.70
CA LEU A 53 -53.86 -14.59 19.59
C LEU A 53 -54.67 -15.71 20.28
N PRO A 54 -55.73 -15.37 21.04
CA PRO A 54 -56.55 -16.38 21.70
C PRO A 54 -57.50 -17.06 20.70
N ASP A 55 -57.82 -18.33 20.94
CA ASP A 55 -58.82 -19.06 20.14
C ASP A 55 -60.18 -18.35 20.06
N ALA A 56 -60.52 -17.56 21.09
CA ALA A 56 -61.75 -16.78 21.16
C ALA A 56 -61.88 -15.70 20.06
N ILE A 57 -60.78 -15.30 19.42
CA ILE A 57 -60.80 -14.29 18.34
C ILE A 57 -61.72 -14.69 17.19
N GLY A 58 -61.87 -15.99 16.91
CA GLY A 58 -62.78 -16.53 15.91
C GLY A 58 -64.28 -16.30 16.19
N GLY A 59 -64.64 -15.71 17.34
CA GLY A 59 -65.99 -15.24 17.65
C GLY A 59 -66.36 -13.88 17.04
N LEU A 60 -65.39 -13.12 16.52
CA LEU A 60 -65.58 -11.80 15.93
C LEU A 60 -66.04 -11.88 14.46
N THR A 61 -67.11 -12.62 14.17
CA THR A 61 -67.49 -13.02 12.79
C THR A 61 -67.82 -11.88 11.82
N GLU A 62 -68.11 -10.68 12.35
CA GLU A 62 -68.38 -9.46 11.56
C GLU A 62 -67.10 -8.70 11.16
N LEU A 63 -65.92 -9.17 11.58
CA LEU A 63 -64.65 -8.48 11.36
C LEU A 63 -64.27 -8.50 9.87
N THR A 64 -64.01 -7.32 9.33
CA THR A 64 -63.63 -7.08 7.93
C THR A 64 -62.17 -6.66 7.77
N ARG A 65 -61.56 -6.06 8.81
CA ARG A 65 -60.14 -5.70 8.88
C ARG A 65 -59.56 -6.08 10.23
N LEU A 66 -58.42 -6.78 10.20
CA LEU A 66 -57.59 -7.08 11.36
C LEU A 66 -56.15 -6.66 11.05
N ASP A 67 -55.62 -5.73 11.85
CA ASP A 67 -54.25 -5.23 11.71
C ASP A 67 -53.43 -5.62 12.94
N LEU A 68 -52.38 -6.41 12.72
CA LEU A 68 -51.43 -6.90 13.71
C LEU A 68 -49.98 -6.57 13.32
N PHE A 69 -49.78 -5.56 12.47
CA PHE A 69 -48.45 -5.11 12.03
C PHE A 69 -47.51 -4.83 13.23
N ASP A 70 -46.23 -5.18 13.11
CA ASP A 70 -45.17 -4.94 14.11
C ASP A 70 -45.55 -5.43 15.51
N ASN A 71 -45.67 -6.75 15.64
CA ASN A 71 -45.94 -7.45 16.89
C ASN A 71 -44.95 -8.63 17.06
N LEU A 72 -45.21 -9.53 18.01
CA LEU A 72 -44.38 -10.70 18.29
C LEU A 72 -45.16 -12.01 18.13
N VAL A 73 -46.21 -12.02 17.31
CA VAL A 73 -47.13 -13.15 17.17
C VAL A 73 -46.37 -14.32 16.55
N ALA A 74 -46.29 -15.44 17.29
CA ALA A 74 -45.57 -16.63 16.84
C ALA A 74 -46.45 -17.63 16.06
N GLU A 75 -47.75 -17.65 16.37
CA GLU A 75 -48.72 -18.55 15.73
C GLU A 75 -50.09 -17.88 15.59
N VAL A 76 -50.79 -18.18 14.49
CA VAL A 76 -52.20 -17.81 14.28
C VAL A 76 -53.09 -19.02 14.61
N PRO A 77 -54.12 -18.88 15.47
CA PRO A 77 -54.99 -19.99 15.86
C PRO A 77 -55.89 -20.45 14.70
N GLU A 78 -56.24 -21.74 14.66
CA GLU A 78 -57.15 -22.30 13.64
C GLU A 78 -58.56 -21.66 13.65
N SER A 79 -58.93 -21.01 14.76
CA SER A 79 -60.20 -20.30 14.85
C SER A 79 -60.27 -19.07 13.94
N ILE A 80 -59.15 -18.58 13.41
CA ILE A 80 -59.10 -17.45 12.48
C ILE A 80 -59.98 -17.69 11.25
N GLY A 81 -60.06 -18.93 10.75
CA GLY A 81 -60.88 -19.30 9.58
C GLY A 81 -62.38 -19.05 9.74
N ARG A 82 -62.87 -18.81 10.97
CA ARG A 82 -64.27 -18.44 11.24
C ARG A 82 -64.59 -17.00 10.85
N LEU A 83 -63.59 -16.14 10.67
CA LEU A 83 -63.74 -14.72 10.33
C LEU A 83 -64.06 -14.52 8.83
N ARG A 84 -65.14 -15.13 8.34
CA ARG A 84 -65.45 -15.20 6.90
C ARG A 84 -65.78 -13.86 6.23
N ALA A 85 -66.03 -12.82 7.02
CA ALA A 85 -66.22 -11.45 6.53
C ALA A 85 -64.90 -10.69 6.32
N LEU A 86 -63.76 -11.26 6.70
CA LEU A 86 -62.46 -10.60 6.67
C LEU A 86 -62.03 -10.34 5.23
N THR A 87 -61.74 -9.07 4.93
CA THR A 87 -61.30 -8.58 3.62
C THR A 87 -59.83 -8.15 3.61
N SER A 88 -59.28 -7.80 4.79
CA SER A 88 -57.91 -7.36 5.00
C SER A 88 -57.35 -7.97 6.27
N LEU A 89 -56.21 -8.65 6.15
CA LEU A 89 -55.45 -9.20 7.27
C LEU A 89 -54.00 -8.78 7.14
N ASP A 90 -53.51 -8.00 8.10
CA ASP A 90 -52.11 -7.59 8.18
C ASP A 90 -51.42 -8.29 9.34
N LEU A 91 -50.40 -9.08 9.04
CA LEU A 91 -49.54 -9.81 9.96
C LEU A 91 -48.05 -9.51 9.68
N ASP A 92 -47.72 -8.42 8.97
CA ASP A 92 -46.34 -8.05 8.67
C ASP A 92 -45.53 -7.81 9.97
N LYS A 93 -44.24 -8.15 9.91
CA LYS A 93 -43.26 -7.92 10.98
C LYS A 93 -43.69 -8.59 12.29
N ASN A 94 -43.89 -9.90 12.24
CA ASN A 94 -44.20 -10.76 13.37
C ASN A 94 -43.14 -11.89 13.48
N ARG A 95 -43.48 -13.00 14.15
CA ARG A 95 -42.59 -14.18 14.33
C ARG A 95 -43.25 -15.48 13.87
N LEU A 96 -44.13 -15.39 12.88
CA LEU A 96 -44.88 -16.53 12.37
C LEU A 96 -43.92 -17.51 11.71
N THR A 97 -43.96 -18.78 12.13
CA THR A 97 -43.20 -19.86 11.48
C THR A 97 -44.02 -20.65 10.48
N ARG A 98 -45.34 -20.53 10.56
CA ARG A 98 -46.31 -21.26 9.74
C ARG A 98 -47.63 -20.49 9.61
N VAL A 99 -48.34 -20.74 8.53
CA VAL A 99 -49.72 -20.28 8.33
C VAL A 99 -50.68 -21.47 8.48
N PRO A 100 -51.73 -21.38 9.31
CA PRO A 100 -52.67 -22.49 9.52
C PRO A 100 -53.49 -22.81 8.27
N GLU A 101 -53.94 -24.06 8.11
CA GLU A 101 -54.75 -24.45 6.93
C GLU A 101 -56.08 -23.68 6.87
N SER A 102 -56.65 -23.33 8.02
CA SER A 102 -57.89 -22.53 8.13
C SER A 102 -57.81 -21.14 7.52
N ILE A 103 -56.61 -20.62 7.18
CA ILE A 103 -56.49 -19.36 6.44
C ILE A 103 -57.30 -19.42 5.13
N GLY A 104 -57.36 -20.59 4.49
CA GLY A 104 -58.11 -20.82 3.26
C GLY A 104 -59.64 -20.77 3.40
N GLU A 105 -60.17 -20.64 4.62
CA GLU A 105 -61.61 -20.43 4.86
C GLU A 105 -62.02 -18.95 4.72
N LEU A 106 -61.06 -18.02 4.72
CA LEU A 106 -61.26 -16.57 4.62
C LEU A 106 -61.61 -16.11 3.20
N THR A 107 -62.60 -16.74 2.55
CA THR A 107 -62.90 -16.57 1.12
C THR A 107 -63.26 -15.15 0.66
N ALA A 108 -63.56 -14.22 1.58
CA ALA A 108 -63.78 -12.80 1.30
C ALA A 108 -62.49 -11.96 1.28
N LEU A 109 -61.34 -12.56 1.61
CA LEU A 109 -60.08 -11.85 1.78
C LEU A 109 -59.57 -11.31 0.44
N THR A 110 -59.27 -10.01 0.42
CA THR A 110 -58.77 -9.28 -0.75
C THR A 110 -57.32 -8.85 -0.60
N GLN A 111 -56.86 -8.69 0.64
CA GLN A 111 -55.50 -8.30 1.01
C GLN A 111 -55.00 -9.18 2.16
N LEU A 112 -53.83 -9.79 1.96
CA LEU A 112 -53.13 -10.58 2.97
C LEU A 112 -51.67 -10.16 3.01
N ASP A 113 -51.24 -9.59 4.13
CA ASP A 113 -49.83 -9.28 4.38
C ASP A 113 -49.25 -10.24 5.43
N LEU A 114 -48.21 -10.96 5.04
CA LEU A 114 -47.47 -11.92 5.86
C LEU A 114 -45.96 -11.62 5.81
N ALA A 115 -45.57 -10.41 5.40
CA ALA A 115 -44.17 -10.05 5.23
C ALA A 115 -43.39 -10.07 6.56
N ARG A 116 -42.06 -10.19 6.47
CA ARG A 116 -41.11 -10.11 7.59
C ARG A 116 -41.50 -11.02 8.76
N ASN A 117 -41.65 -12.30 8.44
CA ASN A 117 -41.88 -13.39 9.40
C ASN A 117 -40.84 -14.50 9.14
N ASP A 118 -40.97 -15.64 9.81
CA ASP A 118 -40.06 -16.79 9.69
C ASP A 118 -40.76 -17.98 8.99
N ILE A 119 -41.64 -17.70 8.02
CA ILE A 119 -42.51 -18.72 7.40
C ILE A 119 -41.72 -19.57 6.42
N GLU A 120 -41.65 -20.89 6.64
CA GLU A 120 -40.95 -21.82 5.73
C GLU A 120 -41.83 -22.33 4.57
N GLU A 121 -43.15 -22.44 4.79
CA GLU A 121 -44.12 -23.02 3.84
C GLU A 121 -45.49 -22.32 3.91
N ILE A 122 -46.16 -22.19 2.75
CA ILE A 122 -47.55 -21.72 2.66
C ILE A 122 -48.48 -22.90 2.38
N PRO A 123 -49.59 -23.06 3.13
CA PRO A 123 -50.49 -24.19 2.97
C PRO A 123 -51.20 -24.15 1.62
N ALA A 124 -51.48 -25.32 1.03
CA ALA A 124 -52.19 -25.42 -0.24
C ALA A 124 -53.59 -24.79 -0.19
N SER A 125 -54.20 -24.67 0.99
CA SER A 125 -55.49 -24.01 1.20
C SER A 125 -55.47 -22.51 0.85
N ILE A 126 -54.30 -21.87 0.72
CA ILE A 126 -54.18 -20.48 0.26
C ILE A 126 -54.89 -20.28 -1.09
N GLY A 127 -54.86 -21.28 -1.97
CA GLY A 127 -55.50 -21.23 -3.28
C GLY A 127 -57.03 -21.16 -3.26
N ASN A 128 -57.67 -21.27 -2.09
CA ASN A 128 -59.11 -21.06 -1.94
C ASN A 128 -59.48 -19.56 -1.85
N LEU A 129 -58.52 -18.68 -1.62
CA LEU A 129 -58.72 -17.23 -1.46
C LEU A 129 -58.90 -16.53 -2.81
N THR A 130 -59.86 -16.96 -3.64
CA THR A 130 -59.99 -16.49 -5.03
C THR A 130 -60.35 -15.00 -5.18
N ALA A 131 -60.76 -14.34 -4.10
CA ALA A 131 -61.01 -12.89 -4.05
C ALA A 131 -59.73 -12.06 -3.80
N LEU A 132 -58.59 -12.72 -3.54
CA LEU A 132 -57.33 -12.05 -3.19
C LEU A 132 -56.78 -11.27 -4.39
N THR A 133 -56.44 -10.01 -4.13
CA THR A 133 -55.88 -9.07 -5.12
C THR A 133 -54.44 -8.69 -4.81
N HIS A 134 -54.07 -8.74 -3.53
CA HIS A 134 -52.74 -8.42 -3.01
C HIS A 134 -52.30 -9.52 -2.03
N LEU A 135 -51.14 -10.12 -2.30
CA LEU A 135 -50.49 -11.08 -1.42
C LEU A 135 -49.04 -10.66 -1.21
N ASN A 136 -48.68 -10.35 0.03
CA ASN A 136 -47.32 -9.98 0.40
C ASN A 136 -46.69 -11.07 1.27
N LEU A 137 -45.61 -11.68 0.78
CA LEU A 137 -44.83 -12.75 1.43
C LEU A 137 -43.35 -12.36 1.55
N TYR A 138 -43.03 -11.07 1.38
CA TYR A 138 -41.67 -10.54 1.43
C TYR A 138 -40.94 -10.89 2.73
N GLY A 139 -39.67 -11.28 2.68
CA GLY A 139 -38.85 -11.43 3.89
C GLY A 139 -39.31 -12.59 4.78
N ASN A 140 -39.36 -13.79 4.23
CA ASN A 140 -39.68 -15.04 4.92
C ASN A 140 -38.63 -16.11 4.55
N ASP A 141 -38.79 -17.34 5.01
CA ASP A 141 -37.90 -18.47 4.72
C ASP A 141 -38.51 -19.47 3.71
N LEU A 142 -39.38 -18.98 2.80
CA LEU A 142 -40.14 -19.84 1.90
C LEU A 142 -39.23 -20.62 0.95
N ARG A 143 -39.32 -21.95 0.97
CA ARG A 143 -38.51 -22.82 0.08
C ARG A 143 -39.20 -23.15 -1.24
N GLU A 144 -40.53 -23.21 -1.24
CA GLU A 144 -41.36 -23.50 -2.40
C GLU A 144 -42.73 -22.82 -2.30
N LEU A 145 -43.43 -22.73 -3.43
CA LEU A 145 -44.82 -22.30 -3.49
C LEU A 145 -45.73 -23.48 -3.87
N PRO A 146 -46.92 -23.62 -3.26
CA PRO A 146 -47.85 -24.67 -3.63
C PRO A 146 -48.43 -24.42 -5.04
N GLU A 147 -48.71 -25.50 -5.78
CA GLU A 147 -49.39 -25.42 -7.10
C GLU A 147 -50.77 -24.74 -7.06
N SER A 148 -51.38 -24.67 -5.87
CA SER A 148 -52.66 -23.98 -5.68
C SER A 148 -52.53 -22.46 -5.74
N ILE A 149 -51.32 -21.89 -5.69
CA ILE A 149 -51.10 -20.44 -5.83
C ILE A 149 -51.69 -19.92 -7.16
N GLY A 150 -51.65 -20.73 -8.22
CA GLY A 150 -52.22 -20.39 -9.53
C GLY A 150 -53.75 -20.31 -9.57
N ASN A 151 -54.46 -20.66 -8.49
CA ASN A 151 -55.92 -20.47 -8.40
C ASN A 151 -56.30 -19.02 -8.04
N LEU A 152 -55.35 -18.22 -7.58
CA LEU A 152 -55.57 -16.84 -7.13
C LEU A 152 -55.66 -15.85 -8.31
N THR A 153 -56.50 -16.15 -9.30
CA THR A 153 -56.54 -15.44 -10.59
C THR A 153 -56.94 -13.97 -10.51
N GLY A 154 -57.42 -13.50 -9.35
CA GLY A 154 -57.69 -12.09 -9.07
C GLY A 154 -56.47 -11.28 -8.62
N LEU A 155 -55.31 -11.93 -8.39
CA LEU A 155 -54.09 -11.26 -7.96
C LEU A 155 -53.59 -10.26 -8.99
N THR A 156 -53.25 -9.08 -8.50
CA THR A 156 -52.65 -7.99 -9.27
C THR A 156 -51.22 -7.69 -8.80
N LEU A 157 -50.95 -7.92 -7.52
CA LEU A 157 -49.66 -7.73 -6.86
C LEU A 157 -49.30 -8.98 -6.06
N LEU A 158 -48.11 -9.52 -6.33
CA LEU A 158 -47.52 -10.64 -5.60
C LEU A 158 -46.07 -10.32 -5.25
N HIS A 159 -45.77 -10.17 -3.96
CA HIS A 159 -44.42 -9.92 -3.46
C HIS A 159 -43.85 -11.19 -2.82
N LEU A 160 -42.74 -11.70 -3.39
CA LEU A 160 -42.07 -12.94 -2.96
C LEU A 160 -40.57 -12.74 -2.68
N SER A 161 -40.11 -11.48 -2.68
CA SER A 161 -38.69 -11.18 -2.53
C SER A 161 -38.14 -11.54 -1.14
N ASN A 162 -36.83 -11.74 -1.05
CA ASN A 162 -36.11 -12.08 0.18
C ASN A 162 -36.68 -13.36 0.82
N ASN A 163 -36.56 -14.47 0.10
CA ASN A 163 -37.00 -15.81 0.48
C ASN A 163 -35.96 -16.86 0.02
N ASP A 164 -36.27 -18.15 0.24
CA ASP A 164 -35.38 -19.27 -0.08
C ASP A 164 -35.86 -20.08 -1.31
N LEU A 165 -36.67 -19.48 -2.19
CA LEU A 165 -37.35 -20.15 -3.30
C LEU A 165 -36.34 -20.68 -4.32
N LYS A 166 -36.43 -21.97 -4.65
CA LYS A 166 -35.55 -22.61 -5.65
C LYS A 166 -36.15 -22.69 -7.05
N ALA A 167 -37.49 -22.72 -7.13
CA ALA A 167 -38.24 -22.79 -8.36
C ALA A 167 -39.63 -22.18 -8.17
N LEU A 168 -40.29 -21.83 -9.27
CA LEU A 168 -41.68 -21.41 -9.29
C LEU A 168 -42.55 -22.50 -9.93
N PRO A 169 -43.78 -22.73 -9.43
CA PRO A 169 -44.69 -23.72 -10.00
C PRO A 169 -45.22 -23.26 -11.37
N GLU A 170 -45.49 -24.22 -12.26
CA GLU A 170 -46.06 -23.92 -13.61
C GLU A 170 -47.46 -23.28 -13.53
N SER A 171 -48.17 -23.52 -12.42
CA SER A 171 -49.46 -22.87 -12.17
C SER A 171 -49.37 -21.35 -11.98
N LEU A 172 -48.20 -20.78 -11.68
CA LEU A 172 -48.02 -19.33 -11.53
C LEU A 172 -48.45 -18.58 -12.80
N GLY A 173 -48.22 -19.15 -13.98
CA GLY A 173 -48.65 -18.55 -15.26
C GLY A 173 -50.17 -18.43 -15.46
N LYS A 174 -51.00 -18.96 -14.54
CA LYS A 174 -52.46 -18.73 -14.55
C LYS A 174 -52.85 -17.35 -14.01
N LEU A 175 -51.94 -16.67 -13.32
CA LEU A 175 -52.18 -15.38 -12.67
C LEU A 175 -52.11 -14.20 -13.64
N THR A 176 -52.86 -14.29 -14.73
CA THR A 176 -52.81 -13.37 -15.90
C THR A 176 -53.16 -11.91 -15.59
N GLY A 177 -53.68 -11.61 -14.40
CA GLY A 177 -53.96 -10.26 -13.93
C GLY A 177 -52.81 -9.56 -13.21
N ILE A 178 -51.69 -10.25 -12.95
CA ILE A 178 -50.54 -9.67 -12.25
C ILE A 178 -49.88 -8.60 -13.11
N THR A 179 -49.70 -7.40 -12.53
CA THR A 179 -48.97 -6.30 -13.16
C THR A 179 -47.56 -6.16 -12.60
N ASN A 180 -47.36 -6.49 -11.32
CA ASN A 180 -46.07 -6.39 -10.64
C ASN A 180 -45.74 -7.72 -9.94
N LEU A 181 -44.58 -8.28 -10.29
CA LEU A 181 -44.04 -9.51 -9.70
C LEU A 181 -42.61 -9.26 -9.21
N THR A 182 -42.39 -9.38 -7.91
CA THR A 182 -41.06 -9.23 -7.30
C THR A 182 -40.59 -10.56 -6.72
N LEU A 183 -39.42 -11.01 -7.18
CA LEU A 183 -38.82 -12.31 -6.88
C LEU A 183 -37.34 -12.18 -6.47
N ASN A 184 -36.88 -10.96 -6.20
CA ASN A 184 -35.47 -10.70 -5.92
C ASN A 184 -35.01 -11.31 -4.59
N ALA A 185 -33.70 -11.52 -4.42
CA ALA A 185 -33.09 -12.16 -3.25
C ALA A 185 -33.73 -13.53 -2.95
N ASN A 186 -33.59 -14.45 -3.91
CA ASN A 186 -34.06 -15.83 -3.82
C ASN A 186 -32.97 -16.79 -4.34
N ARG A 187 -33.31 -18.05 -4.60
CA ARG A 187 -32.38 -19.08 -5.10
C ARG A 187 -32.87 -19.71 -6.41
N LEU A 188 -33.63 -18.96 -7.22
CA LEU A 188 -34.22 -19.46 -8.46
C LEU A 188 -33.12 -19.83 -9.45
N ALA A 189 -33.10 -21.10 -9.87
CA ALA A 189 -32.16 -21.58 -10.89
C ALA A 189 -32.68 -21.38 -12.33
N SER A 190 -34.01 -21.32 -12.49
CA SER A 190 -34.71 -21.12 -13.76
C SER A 190 -36.12 -20.58 -13.52
N LEU A 191 -36.71 -19.98 -14.56
CA LEU A 191 -38.14 -19.63 -14.59
C LEU A 191 -38.93 -20.69 -15.38
N PRO A 192 -40.19 -20.96 -15.00
CA PRO A 192 -41.07 -21.84 -15.75
C PRO A 192 -41.48 -21.20 -17.09
N GLU A 193 -41.76 -22.01 -18.11
CA GLU A 193 -42.20 -21.49 -19.44
C GLU A 193 -43.56 -20.78 -19.36
N SER A 194 -44.38 -21.13 -18.37
CA SER A 194 -45.64 -20.45 -18.12
C SER A 194 -45.49 -18.99 -17.67
N ILE A 195 -44.29 -18.50 -17.33
CA ILE A 195 -44.08 -17.08 -16.98
C ILE A 195 -44.51 -16.15 -18.13
N GLY A 196 -44.35 -16.59 -19.38
CA GLY A 196 -44.77 -15.84 -20.56
C GLY A 196 -46.28 -15.65 -20.71
N ASN A 197 -47.11 -16.32 -19.90
CA ASN A 197 -48.55 -16.14 -19.90
C ASN A 197 -49.01 -14.89 -19.11
N LEU A 198 -48.12 -14.28 -18.31
CA LEU A 198 -48.43 -13.11 -17.48
C LEU A 198 -48.45 -11.82 -18.31
N THR A 199 -49.23 -11.77 -19.39
CA THR A 199 -49.16 -10.69 -20.40
C THR A 199 -49.56 -9.30 -19.90
N ALA A 200 -50.15 -9.19 -18.70
CA ALA A 200 -50.44 -7.91 -18.04
C ALA A 200 -49.24 -7.35 -17.24
N LEU A 201 -48.15 -8.10 -17.13
CA LEU A 201 -46.98 -7.73 -16.34
C LEU A 201 -46.28 -6.50 -16.93
N THR A 202 -46.09 -5.48 -16.09
CA THR A 202 -45.40 -4.23 -16.44
C THR A 202 -44.05 -4.12 -15.75
N SER A 203 -43.85 -4.82 -14.62
CA SER A 203 -42.59 -4.85 -13.87
C SER A 203 -42.28 -6.25 -13.37
N LEU A 204 -41.07 -6.74 -13.69
CA LEU A 204 -40.54 -8.01 -13.25
C LEU A 204 -39.16 -7.79 -12.60
N ASN A 205 -39.03 -8.09 -11.31
CA ASN A 205 -37.75 -8.04 -10.61
C ASN A 205 -37.27 -9.45 -10.24
N LEU A 206 -36.11 -9.84 -10.76
CA LEU A 206 -35.43 -11.13 -10.58
C LEU A 206 -34.01 -10.98 -10.02
N GLU A 207 -33.65 -9.80 -9.52
CA GLU A 207 -32.35 -9.48 -8.92
C GLU A 207 -31.93 -10.51 -7.84
N ASP A 208 -30.63 -10.76 -7.67
CA ASP A 208 -30.08 -11.65 -6.63
C ASP A 208 -30.74 -13.04 -6.62
N ASN A 209 -30.47 -13.78 -7.70
CA ASN A 209 -30.94 -15.15 -7.92
C ASN A 209 -29.81 -16.01 -8.52
N ARG A 210 -30.14 -17.17 -9.09
CA ARG A 210 -29.18 -18.11 -9.69
C ARG A 210 -29.53 -18.46 -11.12
N LEU A 211 -30.22 -17.56 -11.82
CA LEU A 211 -30.69 -17.78 -13.18
C LEU A 211 -29.49 -17.88 -14.12
N THR A 212 -29.47 -18.92 -14.95
CA THR A 212 -28.42 -19.13 -15.97
C THR A 212 -28.87 -18.76 -17.38
N ALA A 213 -30.19 -18.74 -17.60
CA ALA A 213 -30.85 -18.30 -18.82
C ALA A 213 -32.29 -17.85 -18.50
N LEU A 214 -32.87 -17.06 -19.41
CA LEU A 214 -34.30 -16.74 -19.43
C LEU A 214 -35.03 -17.68 -20.40
N PRO A 215 -36.27 -18.11 -20.10
CA PRO A 215 -37.06 -18.90 -21.04
C PRO A 215 -37.52 -18.03 -22.22
N GLU A 216 -37.62 -18.63 -23.41
CA GLU A 216 -38.07 -17.92 -24.63
C GLU A 216 -39.47 -17.32 -24.49
N SER A 217 -40.32 -17.92 -23.66
CA SER A 217 -41.65 -17.40 -23.35
C SER A 217 -41.66 -16.02 -22.69
N ILE A 218 -40.55 -15.58 -22.06
CA ILE A 218 -40.46 -14.22 -21.48
C ILE A 218 -40.68 -13.13 -22.54
N LEU A 219 -40.39 -13.44 -23.81
CA LEU A 219 -40.57 -12.55 -24.95
C LEU A 219 -42.04 -12.28 -25.32
N ASN A 220 -42.98 -12.98 -24.67
CA ASN A 220 -44.42 -12.73 -24.82
C ASN A 220 -44.92 -11.60 -23.90
N LEU A 221 -44.11 -11.13 -22.95
CA LEU A 221 -44.46 -10.08 -22.01
C LEU A 221 -44.32 -8.68 -22.63
N THR A 222 -44.96 -8.43 -23.77
CA THR A 222 -44.77 -7.21 -24.57
C THR A 222 -45.22 -5.91 -23.88
N GLY A 223 -45.95 -6.01 -22.78
CA GLY A 223 -46.33 -4.88 -21.92
C GLY A 223 -45.30 -4.53 -20.84
N LEU A 224 -44.19 -5.28 -20.75
CA LEU A 224 -43.17 -5.10 -19.72
C LEU A 224 -42.41 -3.79 -19.95
N THR A 225 -42.37 -2.96 -18.90
CA THR A 225 -41.70 -1.66 -18.88
C THR A 225 -40.41 -1.68 -18.07
N LYS A 226 -40.29 -2.59 -17.11
CA LYS A 226 -39.12 -2.77 -16.26
C LYS A 226 -38.78 -4.24 -16.12
N LEU A 227 -37.53 -4.59 -16.43
CA LEU A 227 -36.97 -5.92 -16.26
C LEU A 227 -35.64 -5.78 -15.53
N ASP A 228 -35.59 -6.32 -14.32
CA ASP A 228 -34.40 -6.32 -13.48
C ASP A 228 -33.87 -7.75 -13.34
N LEU A 229 -32.63 -7.97 -13.77
CA LEU A 229 -31.93 -9.25 -13.86
C LEU A 229 -30.58 -9.21 -13.16
N ASP A 230 -30.34 -8.19 -12.34
CA ASP A 230 -29.06 -7.98 -11.65
C ASP A 230 -28.68 -9.18 -10.76
N ASP A 231 -27.41 -9.36 -10.45
CA ASP A 231 -26.91 -10.39 -9.53
C ASP A 231 -27.42 -11.81 -9.85
N ASN A 232 -27.12 -12.28 -11.06
CA ASN A 232 -27.50 -13.61 -11.53
C ASN A 232 -26.30 -14.31 -12.20
N ARG A 233 -26.54 -15.35 -13.01
CA ARG A 233 -25.51 -16.10 -13.73
C ARG A 233 -25.85 -16.23 -15.22
N LEU A 234 -26.54 -15.23 -15.76
CA LEU A 234 -26.98 -15.22 -17.15
C LEU A 234 -25.77 -15.17 -18.06
N THR A 235 -25.70 -16.12 -18.99
CA THR A 235 -24.62 -16.18 -19.99
C THR A 235 -24.96 -15.45 -21.29
N ALA A 236 -26.26 -15.26 -21.55
CA ALA A 236 -26.80 -14.49 -22.67
C ALA A 236 -28.21 -13.99 -22.37
N LEU A 237 -28.60 -12.89 -23.02
CA LEU A 237 -30.00 -12.50 -23.19
C LEU A 237 -30.61 -13.25 -24.39
N PRO A 238 -31.92 -13.54 -24.41
CA PRO A 238 -32.55 -14.17 -25.58
C PRO A 238 -32.42 -13.31 -26.84
N ASP A 239 -32.15 -13.94 -27.99
CA ASP A 239 -31.94 -13.26 -29.28
C ASP A 239 -33.14 -12.37 -29.67
N GLY A 240 -34.34 -12.68 -29.18
CA GLY A 240 -35.56 -11.93 -29.45
C GLY A 240 -35.94 -10.86 -28.42
N ILE A 241 -35.03 -10.44 -27.53
CA ILE A 241 -35.31 -9.47 -26.45
C ILE A 241 -35.96 -8.17 -26.97
N GLY A 242 -35.62 -7.75 -28.20
CA GLY A 242 -36.22 -6.61 -28.89
C GLY A 242 -37.75 -6.64 -29.06
N ARG A 243 -38.39 -7.79 -28.85
CA ARG A 243 -39.88 -7.91 -28.83
C ARG A 243 -40.52 -7.16 -27.67
N LEU A 244 -39.77 -6.86 -26.61
CA LEU A 244 -40.25 -6.14 -25.43
C LEU A 244 -40.25 -4.61 -25.67
N THR A 245 -40.90 -4.14 -26.72
CA THR A 245 -40.79 -2.75 -27.21
C THR A 245 -41.29 -1.67 -26.23
N ALA A 246 -42.01 -2.06 -25.17
CA ALA A 246 -42.45 -1.17 -24.10
C ALA A 246 -41.40 -0.98 -22.98
N LEU A 247 -40.27 -1.71 -23.05
CA LEU A 247 -39.26 -1.72 -22.00
C LEU A 247 -38.55 -0.37 -21.92
N ALA A 248 -38.68 0.29 -20.77
CA ALA A 248 -38.04 1.56 -20.45
C ALA A 248 -36.78 1.39 -19.59
N SER A 249 -36.68 0.28 -18.84
CA SER A 249 -35.56 -0.03 -17.97
C SER A 249 -35.17 -1.50 -18.09
N LEU A 250 -33.91 -1.76 -18.45
CA LEU A 250 -33.31 -3.09 -18.47
C LEU A 250 -31.99 -3.06 -17.70
N THR A 251 -31.93 -3.80 -16.61
CA THR A 251 -30.72 -3.98 -15.81
C THR A 251 -30.37 -5.47 -15.76
N CYS A 252 -29.10 -5.78 -16.01
CA CYS A 252 -28.55 -7.14 -15.99
C CYS A 252 -27.08 -7.11 -15.51
N ARG A 253 -26.85 -6.35 -14.44
CA ARG A 253 -25.57 -6.19 -13.76
C ARG A 253 -25.13 -7.49 -13.08
N ASP A 254 -23.84 -7.66 -12.83
CA ASP A 254 -23.30 -8.82 -12.08
C ASP A 254 -23.78 -10.16 -12.66
N ASN A 255 -23.44 -10.40 -13.92
CA ASN A 255 -23.82 -11.61 -14.66
C ASN A 255 -22.62 -12.14 -15.48
N GLU A 256 -22.85 -13.16 -16.31
CA GLU A 256 -21.81 -13.80 -17.13
C GLU A 256 -22.01 -13.53 -18.64
N LEU A 257 -22.63 -12.39 -18.99
CA LEU A 257 -22.96 -12.04 -20.38
C LEU A 257 -21.68 -11.80 -21.20
N ARG A 258 -21.57 -12.44 -22.37
CA ARG A 258 -20.44 -12.23 -23.29
C ARG A 258 -20.73 -11.33 -24.47
N SER A 259 -22.02 -11.13 -24.76
CA SER A 259 -22.49 -10.33 -25.88
C SER A 259 -23.93 -9.90 -25.65
N LEU A 260 -24.34 -8.81 -26.30
CA LEU A 260 -25.73 -8.43 -26.43
C LEU A 260 -26.26 -8.86 -27.81
N PRO A 261 -27.53 -9.29 -27.91
CA PRO A 261 -28.13 -9.60 -29.20
C PRO A 261 -28.40 -8.32 -30.00
N ASP A 262 -28.31 -8.39 -31.33
CA ASP A 262 -28.57 -7.23 -32.21
C ASP A 262 -29.97 -6.63 -32.00
N SER A 263 -30.96 -7.46 -31.61
CA SER A 263 -32.33 -7.04 -31.33
C SER A 263 -32.46 -6.08 -30.13
N ILE A 264 -31.41 -5.90 -29.31
CA ILE A 264 -31.42 -4.90 -28.25
C ILE A 264 -31.76 -3.50 -28.78
N GLY A 265 -31.33 -3.19 -30.00
CA GLY A 265 -31.62 -1.91 -30.67
C GLY A 265 -33.08 -1.70 -31.08
N ASP A 266 -33.94 -2.72 -30.97
CA ASP A 266 -35.39 -2.58 -31.21
C ASP A 266 -36.14 -2.05 -29.98
N LEU A 267 -35.48 -1.98 -28.82
CA LEU A 267 -36.04 -1.44 -27.57
C LEU A 267 -36.06 0.10 -27.59
N THR A 268 -36.70 0.71 -28.57
CA THR A 268 -36.64 2.17 -28.81
C THR A 268 -37.24 3.03 -27.68
N ALA A 269 -37.96 2.44 -26.74
CA ALA A 269 -38.48 3.10 -25.54
C ALA A 269 -37.52 3.06 -24.34
N LEU A 270 -36.35 2.40 -24.47
CA LEU A 270 -35.41 2.18 -23.39
C LEU A 270 -34.74 3.49 -22.96
N GLU A 271 -34.96 3.87 -21.70
CA GLU A 271 -34.39 5.06 -21.07
C GLU A 271 -33.15 4.69 -20.23
N ARG A 272 -33.11 3.49 -19.67
CA ARG A 272 -32.00 3.01 -18.83
C ARG A 272 -31.56 1.61 -19.23
N LEU A 273 -30.27 1.47 -19.52
CA LEU A 273 -29.62 0.21 -19.83
C LEU A 273 -28.34 0.07 -18.99
N SER A 274 -28.26 -1.00 -18.20
CA SER A 274 -27.02 -1.35 -17.50
C SER A 274 -26.75 -2.84 -17.59
N PHE A 275 -25.49 -3.17 -17.88
CA PHE A 275 -24.93 -4.52 -17.80
C PHE A 275 -23.53 -4.46 -17.17
N TRP A 276 -23.42 -3.61 -16.14
CA TRP A 276 -22.24 -3.52 -15.29
C TRP A 276 -21.76 -4.91 -14.82
N ASP A 277 -20.45 -5.08 -14.68
CA ASP A 277 -19.80 -6.32 -14.22
C ASP A 277 -20.27 -7.58 -14.97
N ASN A 278 -19.83 -7.66 -16.22
CA ASN A 278 -20.09 -8.77 -17.14
C ASN A 278 -18.83 -9.04 -18.01
N ASP A 279 -18.95 -9.95 -18.97
CA ASP A 279 -17.87 -10.35 -19.88
C ASP A 279 -18.07 -9.85 -21.33
N VAL A 280 -18.86 -8.78 -21.54
CA VAL A 280 -19.23 -8.30 -22.89
C VAL A 280 -18.01 -7.78 -23.63
N GLU A 281 -17.74 -8.34 -24.81
CA GLU A 281 -16.55 -8.00 -25.61
C GLU A 281 -16.78 -6.87 -26.62
N ALA A 282 -18.02 -6.70 -27.09
CA ALA A 282 -18.40 -5.68 -28.05
C ALA A 282 -19.88 -5.27 -27.93
N LEU A 283 -20.17 -4.02 -28.26
CA LEU A 283 -21.53 -3.52 -28.43
C LEU A 283 -21.98 -3.71 -29.89
N PRO A 284 -23.23 -4.12 -30.14
CA PRO A 284 -23.77 -4.18 -31.50
C PRO A 284 -23.98 -2.77 -32.06
N GLU A 285 -23.85 -2.59 -33.38
CA GLU A 285 -24.11 -1.30 -34.06
C GLU A 285 -25.55 -0.81 -33.82
N SER A 286 -26.49 -1.72 -33.58
CA SER A 286 -27.89 -1.39 -33.30
C SER A 286 -28.09 -0.63 -31.98
N ILE A 287 -27.09 -0.55 -31.09
CA ILE A 287 -27.16 0.22 -29.85
C ILE A 287 -27.51 1.69 -30.12
N GLY A 288 -27.06 2.26 -31.25
CA GLY A 288 -27.35 3.62 -31.66
C GLY A 288 -28.82 3.90 -32.01
N ASN A 289 -29.67 2.87 -32.08
CA ASN A 289 -31.12 3.04 -32.28
C ASN A 289 -31.86 3.42 -30.98
N LEU A 290 -31.23 3.28 -29.82
CA LEU A 290 -31.82 3.53 -28.50
C LEU A 290 -31.89 5.03 -28.18
N THR A 291 -32.49 5.84 -29.04
CA THR A 291 -32.44 7.30 -28.94
C THR A 291 -33.16 7.89 -27.72
N ALA A 292 -33.95 7.09 -27.01
CA ALA A 292 -34.59 7.46 -25.74
C ALA A 292 -33.67 7.28 -24.51
N LEU A 293 -32.49 6.68 -24.69
CA LEU A 293 -31.58 6.33 -23.59
C LEU A 293 -31.04 7.59 -22.91
N THR A 294 -31.22 7.68 -21.60
CA THR A 294 -30.73 8.77 -20.74
C THR A 294 -29.56 8.33 -19.87
N GLU A 295 -29.53 7.06 -19.49
CA GLU A 295 -28.49 6.44 -18.65
C GLU A 295 -28.01 5.14 -19.32
N PHE A 296 -26.70 5.07 -19.58
CA PHE A 296 -26.07 3.89 -20.16
C PHE A 296 -24.82 3.51 -19.36
N ASP A 297 -24.85 2.32 -18.76
CA ASP A 297 -23.74 1.80 -17.96
C ASP A 297 -23.26 0.41 -18.47
N PRO A 298 -22.33 0.42 -19.43
CA PRO A 298 -21.55 -0.74 -19.87
C PRO A 298 -20.21 -0.94 -19.11
N SER A 299 -20.00 -0.34 -17.93
CA SER A 299 -18.71 -0.41 -17.24
C SER A 299 -18.41 -1.81 -16.65
N MET A 300 -17.15 -2.07 -16.25
CA MET A 300 -16.68 -3.40 -15.79
C MET A 300 -16.97 -4.53 -16.79
N ASN A 301 -16.47 -4.38 -18.02
CA ASN A 301 -16.64 -5.36 -19.09
C ASN A 301 -15.32 -5.58 -19.87
N ARG A 302 -15.39 -6.18 -21.06
CA ARG A 302 -14.21 -6.46 -21.90
C ARG A 302 -14.23 -5.69 -23.22
N LEU A 303 -14.97 -4.57 -23.28
CA LEU A 303 -15.14 -3.79 -24.51
C LEU A 303 -13.80 -3.30 -25.04
N ALA A 304 -13.48 -3.65 -26.29
CA ALA A 304 -12.26 -3.17 -26.96
C ALA A 304 -12.47 -1.85 -27.73
N SER A 305 -13.71 -1.56 -28.11
CA SER A 305 -14.13 -0.38 -28.86
C SER A 305 -15.61 -0.06 -28.61
N VAL A 306 -16.01 1.17 -28.90
CA VAL A 306 -17.41 1.62 -28.96
C VAL A 306 -17.77 1.86 -30.44
N PRO A 307 -18.94 1.41 -30.93
CA PRO A 307 -19.35 1.59 -32.33
C PRO A 307 -19.59 3.07 -32.68
N GLU A 308 -19.44 3.43 -33.95
CA GLU A 308 -19.71 4.79 -34.44
C GLU A 308 -21.16 5.22 -34.20
N SER A 309 -22.10 4.27 -34.16
CA SER A 309 -23.52 4.54 -33.90
C SER A 309 -23.81 5.11 -32.50
N ILE A 310 -22.85 5.05 -31.55
CA ILE A 310 -23.03 5.65 -30.21
C ILE A 310 -23.38 7.14 -30.30
N GLY A 311 -22.83 7.86 -31.28
CA GLY A 311 -23.10 9.29 -31.48
C GLY A 311 -24.56 9.63 -31.79
N ASN A 312 -25.40 8.65 -32.13
CA ASN A 312 -26.83 8.84 -32.34
C ASN A 312 -27.62 8.99 -31.03
N LEU A 313 -27.03 8.64 -29.87
CA LEU A 313 -27.70 8.66 -28.57
C LEU A 313 -27.76 10.09 -27.99
N THR A 314 -28.32 11.04 -28.73
CA THR A 314 -28.29 12.46 -28.38
C THR A 314 -29.01 12.83 -27.08
N GLY A 315 -29.87 11.94 -26.58
CA GLY A 315 -30.60 12.09 -25.31
C GLY A 315 -29.83 11.61 -24.07
N ILE A 316 -28.68 10.96 -24.24
CA ILE A 316 -27.91 10.40 -23.12
C ILE A 316 -27.33 11.51 -22.25
N SER A 317 -27.48 11.34 -20.94
CA SER A 317 -26.97 12.25 -19.91
C SER A 317 -25.80 11.65 -19.14
N GLN A 318 -25.81 10.34 -18.94
CA GLN A 318 -24.81 9.61 -18.17
C GLN A 318 -24.33 8.42 -18.99
N LEU A 319 -23.02 8.37 -19.23
CA LEU A 319 -22.33 7.29 -19.92
C LEU A 319 -21.13 6.84 -19.09
N ASP A 320 -21.18 5.60 -18.61
CA ASP A 320 -20.07 5.00 -17.86
C ASP A 320 -19.43 3.85 -18.65
N LEU A 321 -18.24 4.09 -19.19
CA LEU A 321 -17.46 3.14 -19.97
C LEU A 321 -16.21 2.65 -19.19
N SER A 322 -16.19 2.86 -17.88
CA SER A 322 -15.04 2.56 -17.03
C SER A 322 -14.74 1.06 -16.95
N TYR A 323 -13.53 0.70 -16.54
CA TYR A 323 -13.09 -0.69 -16.35
C TYR A 323 -13.35 -1.58 -17.57
N ASN A 324 -12.86 -1.13 -18.72
CA ASN A 324 -12.97 -1.85 -19.99
C ASN A 324 -11.57 -2.00 -20.64
N ARG A 325 -11.52 -2.34 -21.93
CA ARG A 325 -10.27 -2.51 -22.69
C ARG A 325 -10.20 -1.53 -23.86
N LEU A 326 -10.89 -0.39 -23.77
CA LEU A 326 -10.99 0.58 -24.85
C LEU A 326 -9.61 1.13 -25.20
N THR A 327 -9.28 1.11 -26.49
CA THR A 327 -8.01 1.66 -27.00
C THR A 327 -8.18 3.02 -27.66
N SER A 328 -9.39 3.33 -28.12
CA SER A 328 -9.79 4.61 -28.70
C SER A 328 -11.29 4.84 -28.50
N LEU A 329 -11.73 6.08 -28.68
CA LEU A 329 -13.14 6.44 -28.84
C LEU A 329 -13.41 6.83 -30.31
N PRO A 330 -14.63 6.57 -30.83
CA PRO A 330 -15.01 7.05 -32.16
C PRO A 330 -15.18 8.58 -32.16
N ASP A 331 -14.96 9.21 -33.31
CA ASP A 331 -15.15 10.67 -33.46
C ASP A 331 -16.62 11.06 -33.20
N SER A 332 -17.57 10.16 -33.46
CA SER A 332 -18.99 10.36 -33.21
C SER A 332 -19.36 10.58 -31.74
N ILE A 333 -18.46 10.33 -30.78
CA ILE A 333 -18.70 10.58 -29.35
C ILE A 333 -19.09 12.05 -29.08
N GLY A 334 -18.57 13.00 -29.88
CA GLY A 334 -18.95 14.42 -29.80
C GLY A 334 -20.42 14.71 -30.14
N GLY A 335 -21.15 13.75 -30.74
CA GLY A 335 -22.59 13.86 -31.02
C GLY A 335 -23.49 13.78 -29.78
N LEU A 336 -22.96 13.38 -28.62
CA LEU A 336 -23.72 13.21 -27.38
C LEU A 336 -24.03 14.56 -26.68
N SER A 337 -24.81 15.41 -27.34
CA SER A 337 -25.02 16.82 -26.95
C SER A 337 -25.64 17.06 -25.56
N SER A 338 -26.34 16.05 -25.02
CA SER A 338 -26.99 16.11 -23.70
C SER A 338 -26.14 15.52 -22.58
N LEU A 339 -24.95 14.99 -22.89
CA LEU A 339 -24.11 14.27 -21.94
C LEU A 339 -23.57 15.22 -20.87
N THR A 340 -23.84 14.91 -19.61
CA THR A 340 -23.33 15.65 -18.45
C THR A 340 -22.22 14.88 -17.73
N MET A 341 -22.23 13.55 -17.83
CA MET A 341 -21.27 12.68 -17.15
C MET A 341 -20.69 11.66 -18.11
N LEU A 342 -19.36 11.68 -18.27
CA LEU A 342 -18.61 10.69 -19.02
C LEU A 342 -17.51 10.11 -18.14
N ARG A 343 -17.61 8.82 -17.83
CA ARG A 343 -16.53 8.09 -17.13
C ARG A 343 -15.89 7.07 -18.05
N LEU A 344 -14.56 7.09 -18.06
CA LEU A 344 -13.69 6.29 -18.92
C LEU A 344 -12.49 5.74 -18.15
N CYS A 345 -12.54 5.74 -16.82
CA CYS A 345 -11.39 5.33 -16.02
C CYS A 345 -11.08 3.84 -16.20
N ASP A 346 -9.83 3.46 -15.92
CA ASP A 346 -9.39 2.07 -15.99
C ASP A 346 -9.61 1.45 -17.39
N ASN A 347 -9.08 2.12 -18.42
CA ASN A 347 -9.10 1.68 -19.82
C ASN A 347 -7.68 1.68 -20.42
N ARG A 348 -7.56 1.59 -21.75
CA ARG A 348 -6.27 1.58 -22.48
C ARG A 348 -6.19 2.69 -23.52
N LEU A 349 -6.90 3.80 -23.31
CA LEU A 349 -6.96 4.90 -24.28
C LEU A 349 -5.57 5.52 -24.44
N GLY A 350 -5.08 5.55 -25.68
CA GLY A 350 -3.83 6.27 -26.01
C GLY A 350 -4.06 7.76 -26.30
N SER A 351 -5.26 8.11 -26.72
CA SER A 351 -5.73 9.46 -27.02
C SER A 351 -7.25 9.56 -26.91
N VAL A 352 -7.75 10.78 -26.76
CA VAL A 352 -9.17 11.14 -26.90
C VAL A 352 -9.34 11.97 -28.19
N PRO A 353 -10.44 11.80 -28.96
CA PRO A 353 -10.66 12.53 -30.21
C PRO A 353 -10.94 14.02 -29.95
N ASP A 354 -10.65 14.89 -30.93
CA ASP A 354 -10.90 16.33 -30.81
C ASP A 354 -12.39 16.65 -30.57
N SER A 355 -13.29 15.80 -31.06
CA SER A 355 -14.74 15.92 -30.88
C SER A 355 -15.20 15.80 -29.43
N ILE A 356 -14.34 15.36 -28.50
CA ILE A 356 -14.64 15.42 -27.06
C ILE A 356 -15.01 16.84 -26.62
N GLY A 357 -14.43 17.86 -27.27
CA GLY A 357 -14.72 19.26 -27.01
C GLY A 357 -16.11 19.73 -27.45
N ASP A 358 -16.84 18.92 -28.23
CA ASP A 358 -18.21 19.23 -28.68
C ASP A 358 -19.27 18.92 -27.62
N LEU A 359 -18.90 18.23 -26.52
CA LEU A 359 -19.76 17.86 -25.41
C LEU A 359 -20.10 19.06 -24.49
N ALA A 360 -20.80 20.06 -25.05
CA ALA A 360 -21.04 21.35 -24.40
C ALA A 360 -21.80 21.30 -23.06
N SER A 361 -22.48 20.19 -22.77
CA SER A 361 -23.22 19.95 -21.52
C SER A 361 -22.40 19.24 -20.43
N LEU A 362 -21.18 18.79 -20.74
CA LEU A 362 -20.40 17.93 -19.87
C LEU A 362 -19.96 18.67 -18.59
N THR A 363 -20.25 18.06 -17.44
CA THR A 363 -19.88 18.56 -16.11
C THR A 363 -18.82 17.68 -15.45
N LEU A 364 -18.80 16.38 -15.75
CA LEU A 364 -17.80 15.43 -15.23
C LEU A 364 -17.16 14.65 -16.37
N LEU A 365 -15.82 14.69 -16.41
CA LEU A 365 -14.98 13.87 -17.28
C LEU A 365 -13.93 13.13 -16.45
N ASP A 366 -14.06 11.82 -16.37
CA ASP A 366 -13.08 10.95 -15.70
C ASP A 366 -12.32 10.11 -16.73
N LEU A 367 -11.02 10.37 -16.87
CA LEU A 367 -10.09 9.69 -17.77
C LEU A 367 -8.95 8.98 -17.01
N ARG A 368 -9.09 8.79 -15.69
CA ARG A 368 -8.05 8.22 -14.82
C ARG A 368 -7.60 6.83 -15.30
N ASN A 369 -6.34 6.48 -15.04
CA ASN A 369 -5.80 5.13 -15.28
C ASN A 369 -5.99 4.67 -16.73
N ASN A 370 -5.41 5.44 -17.65
CA ASN A 370 -5.38 5.17 -19.08
C ASN A 370 -3.93 5.25 -19.60
N ALA A 371 -3.73 5.25 -20.92
CA ALA A 371 -2.42 5.40 -21.55
C ALA A 371 -2.27 6.72 -22.31
N LEU A 372 -3.00 7.77 -21.90
CA LEU A 372 -3.10 9.03 -22.63
C LEU A 372 -1.73 9.72 -22.68
N ALA A 373 -1.24 9.97 -23.89
CA ALA A 373 0.02 10.71 -24.09
C ALA A 373 -0.18 12.23 -24.16
N ALA A 374 -1.39 12.66 -24.53
CA ALA A 374 -1.80 14.06 -24.62
C ALA A 374 -3.33 14.17 -24.49
N ILE A 375 -3.78 15.38 -24.13
CA ILE A 375 -5.19 15.79 -24.15
C ILE A 375 -5.35 16.86 -25.24
N PRO A 376 -6.37 16.76 -26.13
CA PRO A 376 -6.56 17.74 -27.19
C PRO A 376 -6.93 19.12 -26.63
N GLU A 377 -6.52 20.19 -27.32
CA GLU A 377 -6.83 21.57 -26.93
C GLU A 377 -8.34 21.84 -26.90
N SER A 378 -9.13 21.07 -27.66
CA SER A 378 -10.59 21.15 -27.70
C SER A 378 -11.26 20.84 -26.37
N VAL A 379 -10.60 20.16 -25.43
CA VAL A 379 -11.10 19.99 -24.04
C VAL A 379 -11.38 21.34 -23.38
N GLY A 380 -10.66 22.40 -23.77
CA GLY A 380 -10.95 23.77 -23.34
C GLY A 380 -12.34 24.31 -23.69
N ASN A 381 -13.04 23.69 -24.65
CA ASN A 381 -14.41 24.08 -25.03
C ASN A 381 -15.48 23.57 -24.05
N LEU A 382 -15.12 22.70 -23.10
CA LEU A 382 -16.02 22.14 -22.09
C LEU A 382 -16.33 23.15 -20.97
N THR A 383 -17.01 24.24 -21.33
CA THR A 383 -17.20 25.40 -20.43
C THR A 383 -18.07 25.13 -19.18
N ARG A 384 -18.72 23.97 -19.09
CA ARG A 384 -19.54 23.54 -17.94
C ARG A 384 -18.86 22.51 -17.04
N LEU A 385 -17.60 22.16 -17.32
CA LEU A 385 -16.88 21.13 -16.61
C LEU A 385 -16.59 21.58 -15.17
N THR A 386 -17.06 20.80 -14.20
CA THR A 386 -16.83 21.00 -12.77
C THR A 386 -15.83 20.00 -12.20
N SER A 387 -15.69 18.83 -12.84
CA SER A 387 -14.78 17.77 -12.42
C SER A 387 -14.02 17.17 -13.62
N LEU A 388 -12.69 17.18 -13.54
CA LEU A 388 -11.79 16.61 -14.54
C LEU A 388 -10.72 15.75 -13.84
N ASP A 389 -10.72 14.45 -14.10
CA ASP A 389 -9.68 13.55 -13.60
C ASP A 389 -8.83 13.01 -14.77
N LEU A 390 -7.54 13.34 -14.76
CA LEU A 390 -6.52 12.91 -15.71
C LEU A 390 -5.42 12.06 -15.05
N SER A 391 -5.61 11.64 -13.80
CA SER A 391 -4.60 10.92 -13.03
C SER A 391 -4.20 9.58 -13.64
N ASP A 392 -3.03 9.06 -13.28
CA ASP A 392 -2.53 7.75 -13.73
C ASP A 392 -2.51 7.59 -15.27
N ASN A 393 -1.89 8.55 -15.96
CA ASN A 393 -1.77 8.53 -17.41
C ASN A 393 -0.29 8.69 -17.85
N ARG A 394 -0.05 8.96 -19.15
CA ARG A 394 1.29 9.19 -19.71
C ARG A 394 1.47 10.62 -20.21
N LEU A 395 0.75 11.57 -19.62
CA LEU A 395 0.74 12.96 -20.02
C LEU A 395 2.10 13.59 -19.72
N ARG A 396 2.70 14.20 -20.74
CA ARG A 396 3.96 14.98 -20.62
C ARG A 396 3.73 16.49 -20.64
N ALA A 397 2.50 16.91 -20.87
CA ALA A 397 2.05 18.29 -20.86
C ALA A 397 0.53 18.31 -20.72
N LEU A 398 0.01 19.44 -20.26
CA LEU A 398 -1.42 19.73 -20.21
C LEU A 398 -1.73 20.94 -21.09
N PRO A 399 -2.85 20.94 -21.83
CA PRO A 399 -3.25 22.09 -22.64
C PRO A 399 -3.55 23.31 -21.77
N GLU A 400 -3.05 24.48 -22.20
CA GLU A 400 -3.16 25.75 -21.48
C GLU A 400 -4.64 26.19 -21.30
N GLN A 401 -5.52 25.71 -22.18
CA GLN A 401 -6.94 25.98 -22.17
C GLN A 401 -7.65 25.46 -20.90
N ILE A 402 -7.09 24.45 -20.21
CA ILE A 402 -7.62 23.94 -18.92
C ILE A 402 -7.62 25.06 -17.87
N ALA A 403 -6.66 26.00 -17.93
CA ALA A 403 -6.59 27.13 -17.02
C ALA A 403 -7.81 28.07 -17.11
N GLY A 404 -8.54 28.02 -18.23
CA GLY A 404 -9.68 28.89 -18.54
C GLY A 404 -11.04 28.35 -18.12
N PHE A 405 -11.12 27.18 -17.46
CA PHE A 405 -12.40 26.66 -17.00
C PHE A 405 -13.01 27.55 -15.90
N PRO A 406 -14.25 28.05 -16.08
CA PRO A 406 -14.84 29.03 -15.17
C PRO A 406 -15.28 28.42 -13.84
N ASP A 407 -15.75 27.16 -13.86
CA ASP A 407 -16.46 26.50 -12.76
C ASP A 407 -15.80 25.15 -12.36
N LEU A 408 -14.52 24.94 -12.68
CA LEU A 408 -13.81 23.71 -12.30
C LEU A 408 -13.57 23.69 -10.79
N GLU A 409 -14.17 22.71 -10.11
CA GLU A 409 -14.11 22.52 -8.66
C GLU A 409 -13.19 21.36 -8.25
N GLN A 410 -12.98 20.40 -9.16
CA GLN A 410 -12.16 19.22 -8.94
C GLN A 410 -11.29 18.95 -10.16
N PHE A 411 -9.98 18.92 -9.93
CA PHE A 411 -9.00 18.67 -10.96
C PHE A 411 -7.82 17.88 -10.43
N SER A 412 -7.58 16.73 -11.05
CA SER A 412 -6.41 15.89 -10.78
C SER A 412 -5.66 15.58 -12.06
N ALA A 413 -4.34 15.64 -11.99
CA ALA A 413 -3.43 15.15 -13.02
C ALA A 413 -2.26 14.36 -12.38
N SER A 414 -2.47 13.79 -11.20
CA SER A 414 -1.47 13.04 -10.45
C SER A 414 -0.94 11.85 -11.24
N ASP A 415 0.22 11.34 -10.84
CA ASP A 415 0.77 10.08 -11.40
C ASP A 415 0.95 10.11 -12.93
N ASN A 416 1.29 11.28 -13.46
CA ASN A 416 1.69 11.50 -14.84
C ASN A 416 3.16 11.90 -14.93
N PRO A 417 3.87 11.56 -16.04
CA PRO A 417 5.23 12.03 -16.30
C PRO A 417 5.24 13.51 -16.74
N LEU A 418 4.73 14.39 -15.87
CA LEU A 418 4.69 15.84 -16.09
C LEU A 418 6.09 16.46 -15.92
N PRO A 419 6.37 17.62 -16.55
CA PRO A 419 7.60 18.36 -16.34
C PRO A 419 7.81 18.67 -14.84
N PRO A 420 9.05 18.71 -14.33
CA PRO A 420 9.32 18.83 -12.89
C PRO A 420 8.56 19.98 -12.22
N GLU A 421 8.50 21.15 -12.85
CA GLU A 421 7.80 22.31 -12.33
C GLU A 421 6.28 22.08 -12.21
N MET A 422 5.69 21.42 -13.20
CA MET A 422 4.26 21.10 -13.21
C MET A 422 3.93 19.97 -12.23
N ALA A 423 4.79 18.94 -12.17
CA ALA A 423 4.66 17.84 -11.20
C ALA A 423 4.76 18.34 -9.76
N ALA A 424 5.66 19.28 -9.47
CA ALA A 424 5.76 19.87 -8.15
C ALA A 424 4.61 20.85 -7.84
N ALA A 425 4.04 21.51 -8.86
CA ALA A 425 2.82 22.31 -8.71
C ALA A 425 1.62 21.41 -8.36
N GLU A 426 1.52 20.24 -9.00
CA GLU A 426 0.53 19.19 -8.71
C GLU A 426 0.69 18.63 -7.28
N ALA A 427 1.92 18.31 -6.86
CA ALA A 427 2.20 17.85 -5.50
C ALA A 427 1.83 18.87 -4.40
N SER A 428 1.66 20.14 -4.77
CA SER A 428 1.20 21.21 -3.87
C SER A 428 -0.32 21.29 -3.75
N GLY A 429 -1.05 20.40 -4.44
CA GLY A 429 -2.51 20.34 -4.51
C GLY A 429 -3.07 20.99 -5.78
N GLU A 430 -4.38 20.81 -5.98
CA GLU A 430 -5.14 21.29 -7.14
C GLU A 430 -4.94 22.79 -7.42
N ASP A 431 -5.03 23.62 -6.36
CA ASP A 431 -4.83 25.07 -6.45
C ASP A 431 -3.43 25.44 -7.00
N GLY A 432 -2.41 24.65 -6.64
CA GLY A 432 -1.03 24.86 -7.06
C GLY A 432 -0.86 24.64 -8.57
N LEU A 433 -1.35 23.50 -9.06
CA LEU A 433 -1.31 23.17 -10.50
C LEU A 433 -2.13 24.15 -11.33
N MET A 434 -3.34 24.50 -10.87
CA MET A 434 -4.18 25.48 -11.57
C MET A 434 -3.55 26.87 -11.60
N THR A 435 -2.90 27.29 -10.52
CA THR A 435 -2.16 28.56 -10.47
C THR A 435 -1.01 28.54 -11.48
N PHE A 436 -0.23 27.46 -11.52
CA PHE A 436 0.87 27.30 -12.49
C PHE A 436 0.37 27.38 -13.93
N LEU A 437 -0.71 26.66 -14.28
CA LEU A 437 -1.28 26.68 -15.63
C LEU A 437 -1.80 28.09 -16.01
N LYS A 438 -2.41 28.82 -15.08
CA LYS A 438 -2.86 30.22 -15.29
C LYS A 438 -1.70 31.18 -15.53
N GLU A 439 -0.62 31.04 -14.76
CA GLU A 439 0.61 31.84 -14.94
C GLU A 439 1.25 31.57 -16.32
N VAL A 440 1.37 30.30 -16.72
CA VAL A 440 1.89 29.91 -18.03
C VAL A 440 1.01 30.42 -19.18
N ALA A 441 -0.33 30.33 -19.05
CA ALA A 441 -1.25 30.84 -20.07
C ALA A 441 -1.20 32.38 -20.22
N ALA A 442 -0.85 33.10 -19.15
CA ALA A 442 -0.78 34.56 -19.15
C ALA A 442 0.52 35.11 -19.79
N ASP A 443 1.69 34.57 -19.41
CA ASP A 443 3.00 35.10 -19.83
C ASP A 443 4.09 34.04 -20.06
N GLY A 444 3.71 32.79 -20.34
CA GLY A 444 4.63 31.66 -20.49
C GLY A 444 5.77 31.89 -21.50
N VAL A 445 7.01 31.67 -21.04
CA VAL A 445 8.24 31.76 -21.84
C VAL A 445 8.74 30.35 -22.14
N ALA A 446 9.04 30.08 -23.41
CA ALA A 446 9.68 28.83 -23.80
C ALA A 446 11.13 28.80 -23.35
N VAL A 447 11.52 27.73 -22.66
CA VAL A 447 12.90 27.48 -22.21
C VAL A 447 13.43 26.20 -22.82
N ARG A 448 14.71 26.21 -23.18
CA ARG A 448 15.47 25.06 -23.72
C ARG A 448 16.67 24.82 -22.82
N GLU A 449 16.50 24.01 -21.78
CA GLU A 449 17.47 23.86 -20.70
C GLU A 449 17.69 22.40 -20.31
N ALA A 450 18.94 22.07 -19.95
CA ALA A 450 19.30 20.78 -19.38
C ALA A 450 20.47 20.90 -18.41
N LYS A 451 20.62 19.89 -17.54
CA LYS A 451 21.78 19.74 -16.66
C LYS A 451 22.91 19.01 -17.39
N LEU A 452 24.13 19.55 -17.32
CA LEU A 452 25.36 18.95 -17.85
C LEU A 452 26.33 18.66 -16.70
N VAL A 453 26.84 17.44 -16.57
CA VAL A 453 27.68 17.03 -15.44
C VAL A 453 29.01 16.47 -15.94
N LEU A 454 30.14 17.03 -15.49
CA LEU A 454 31.49 16.57 -15.82
C LEU A 454 32.07 15.76 -14.66
N VAL A 455 32.40 14.50 -14.91
CA VAL A 455 33.04 13.60 -13.94
C VAL A 455 34.28 12.93 -14.53
N GLY A 456 35.15 12.43 -13.67
CA GLY A 456 36.40 11.78 -14.06
C GLY A 456 37.51 11.99 -13.03
N GLU A 457 38.62 11.30 -13.19
CA GLU A 457 39.73 11.35 -12.24
C GLU A 457 40.38 12.73 -12.05
N GLY A 458 41.19 12.84 -10.99
CA GLY A 458 42.06 13.97 -10.75
C GLY A 458 42.94 14.29 -11.95
N ALA A 459 43.06 15.57 -12.30
CA ALA A 459 43.96 16.06 -13.35
C ALA A 459 43.74 15.49 -14.77
N VAL A 460 42.55 14.96 -15.08
CA VAL A 460 42.18 14.54 -16.45
C VAL A 460 41.77 15.69 -17.37
N GLY A 461 41.69 16.93 -16.87
CA GLY A 461 41.41 18.12 -17.69
C GLY A 461 39.94 18.51 -17.82
N LYS A 462 39.09 18.23 -16.82
CA LYS A 462 37.66 18.59 -16.81
C LYS A 462 37.44 20.10 -16.85
N SER A 463 38.09 20.82 -15.96
CA SER A 463 37.93 22.27 -15.85
C SER A 463 38.51 23.01 -17.05
N THR A 464 39.64 22.52 -17.61
CA THR A 464 40.20 23.06 -18.86
C THR A 464 39.34 22.74 -20.07
N LEU A 465 38.65 21.58 -20.10
CA LEU A 465 37.62 21.27 -21.09
C LEU A 465 36.41 22.21 -20.98
N LEU A 466 35.90 22.46 -19.77
CA LEU A 466 34.79 23.38 -19.55
C LEU A 466 35.13 24.82 -20.00
N SER A 467 36.31 25.32 -19.62
CA SER A 467 36.81 26.62 -20.08
C SER A 467 36.94 26.68 -21.61
N ALA A 468 37.45 25.63 -22.26
CA ALA A 468 37.50 25.57 -23.72
C ALA A 468 36.10 25.57 -24.37
N MET A 469 35.12 24.88 -23.76
CA MET A 469 33.73 24.91 -24.22
C MET A 469 33.10 26.31 -24.04
N LEU A 470 33.49 27.06 -23.02
CA LEU A 470 33.04 28.44 -22.79
C LEU A 470 33.78 29.48 -23.66
N GLY A 471 34.82 29.07 -24.40
CA GLY A 471 35.63 29.96 -25.23
C GLY A 471 36.69 30.76 -24.45
N GLU A 472 37.04 30.32 -23.25
CA GLU A 472 38.06 30.93 -22.40
C GLU A 472 39.48 30.52 -22.82
N PRO A 473 40.52 31.34 -22.55
CA PRO A 473 41.90 31.00 -22.87
C PRO A 473 42.38 29.78 -22.07
N PHE A 474 43.24 28.96 -22.70
CA PHE A 474 43.83 27.78 -22.06
C PHE A 474 44.84 28.17 -20.97
N GLU A 475 44.65 27.63 -19.76
CA GLU A 475 45.56 27.80 -18.62
C GLU A 475 46.33 26.50 -18.35
N ALA A 476 47.66 26.53 -18.54
CA ALA A 476 48.52 25.36 -18.38
C ALA A 476 48.75 24.95 -16.92
N ASP A 477 48.75 25.92 -15.99
CA ASP A 477 49.08 25.73 -14.56
C ASP A 477 47.85 25.92 -13.65
N ARG A 478 46.66 25.51 -14.11
CA ARG A 478 45.43 25.61 -13.32
C ARG A 478 45.52 24.69 -12.10
N SER A 479 45.25 25.23 -10.91
CA SER A 479 45.16 24.45 -9.67
C SER A 479 44.00 23.46 -9.73
N SER A 480 44.09 22.35 -8.99
CA SER A 480 43.00 21.38 -8.93
C SER A 480 41.73 22.02 -8.32
N THR A 481 40.61 21.90 -9.02
CA THR A 481 39.29 22.29 -8.53
C THR A 481 39.00 21.57 -7.21
N HIS A 482 38.69 22.34 -6.17
CA HIS A 482 38.18 21.84 -4.90
C HIS A 482 36.64 21.86 -4.96
N GLY A 483 35.99 20.76 -4.58
CA GLY A 483 34.53 20.69 -4.57
C GLY A 483 33.90 20.69 -5.97
N ILE A 484 32.93 21.57 -6.23
CA ILE A 484 32.06 21.56 -7.41
C ILE A 484 31.92 22.97 -8.01
N GLU A 485 32.30 23.17 -9.26
CA GLU A 485 32.10 24.46 -9.95
C GLU A 485 30.85 24.42 -10.85
N VAL A 486 29.87 25.31 -10.62
CA VAL A 486 28.64 25.39 -11.43
C VAL A 486 28.69 26.60 -12.36
N ARG A 487 28.52 26.38 -13.67
CA ARG A 487 28.56 27.43 -14.71
C ARG A 487 27.50 27.20 -15.79
N ALA A 488 26.86 28.27 -16.25
CA ALA A 488 25.94 28.20 -17.39
C ALA A 488 26.71 28.20 -18.72
N LEU A 489 26.51 27.17 -19.55
CA LEU A 489 27.05 27.06 -20.90
C LEU A 489 25.92 27.32 -21.90
N THR A 490 25.96 28.46 -22.59
CA THR A 490 25.02 28.76 -23.68
C THR A 490 25.57 28.21 -25.00
N LEU A 491 24.83 27.33 -25.65
CA LEU A 491 25.17 26.80 -26.97
C LEU A 491 24.29 27.48 -28.04
N SER A 492 24.85 27.63 -29.25
CA SER A 492 24.13 28.18 -30.42
C SER A 492 23.47 29.56 -30.16
N ARG A 493 24.19 30.45 -29.46
CA ARG A 493 23.77 31.82 -29.13
C ARG A 493 23.21 32.58 -30.34
N GLU A 494 22.12 33.31 -30.13
CA GLU A 494 21.49 34.17 -31.14
C GLU A 494 20.94 33.41 -32.36
N THR A 495 20.66 32.11 -32.20
CA THR A 495 20.00 31.27 -33.21
C THR A 495 18.70 30.68 -32.67
N ALA A 496 17.85 30.12 -33.54
CA ALA A 496 16.63 29.43 -33.14
C ALA A 496 16.90 28.17 -32.27
N ASP A 497 18.14 27.67 -32.28
CA ASP A 497 18.58 26.51 -31.52
C ASP A 497 19.32 26.84 -30.22
N GLU A 498 19.26 28.09 -29.76
CA GLU A 498 19.86 28.50 -28.49
C GLU A 498 19.34 27.64 -27.32
N CYS A 499 20.26 27.11 -26.53
CA CYS A 499 19.93 26.37 -25.31
C CYS A 499 20.95 26.66 -24.20
N VAL A 500 20.51 26.51 -22.94
CA VAL A 500 21.33 26.74 -21.75
C VAL A 500 21.58 25.41 -21.05
N LEU A 501 22.85 25.10 -20.82
CA LEU A 501 23.27 23.92 -20.07
C LEU A 501 23.83 24.34 -18.70
N ASN A 502 23.14 23.96 -17.63
CA ASN A 502 23.61 24.16 -16.26
C ASN A 502 24.73 23.15 -15.98
N THR A 503 25.98 23.60 -16.09
CA THR A 503 27.15 22.73 -16.13
C THR A 503 27.80 22.60 -14.76
N TRP A 504 27.97 21.37 -14.28
CA TRP A 504 28.56 21.03 -12.99
C TRP A 504 29.91 20.34 -13.22
N ASP A 505 31.02 20.96 -12.80
CA ASP A 505 32.37 20.41 -12.85
C ASP A 505 32.81 19.90 -11.47
N PHE A 506 32.92 18.58 -11.33
CA PHE A 506 33.27 17.94 -10.07
C PHE A 506 34.79 17.82 -9.89
N GLY A 507 35.29 18.05 -8.67
CA GLY A 507 36.68 17.78 -8.32
C GLY A 507 37.07 16.31 -8.60
N GLY A 508 38.32 16.04 -8.94
CA GLY A 508 38.78 14.67 -9.23
C GLY A 508 39.45 13.95 -8.07
N GLN A 509 39.37 14.47 -6.84
CA GLN A 509 40.05 13.87 -5.69
C GLN A 509 39.24 12.70 -5.14
N GLU A 510 39.91 11.56 -4.88
CA GLU A 510 39.27 10.31 -4.41
C GLU A 510 38.44 10.51 -3.13
N THR A 511 38.95 11.32 -2.20
CA THR A 511 38.31 11.65 -0.91
C THR A 511 36.93 12.29 -1.06
N TYR A 512 36.62 12.87 -2.22
CA TYR A 512 35.36 13.59 -2.48
C TYR A 512 34.38 12.83 -3.39
N ARG A 513 34.72 11.63 -3.90
CA ARG A 513 33.74 10.84 -4.68
C ARG A 513 32.43 10.57 -3.94
N PRO A 514 32.43 10.25 -2.63
CA PRO A 514 31.18 9.99 -1.91
C PRO A 514 30.29 11.24 -1.80
N THR A 515 30.88 12.44 -1.77
CA THR A 515 30.12 13.70 -1.71
C THR A 515 29.62 14.15 -3.09
N HIS A 516 30.28 13.74 -4.18
CA HIS A 516 29.83 14.05 -5.54
C HIS A 516 28.54 13.31 -5.93
N GLN A 517 28.35 12.09 -5.41
CA GLN A 517 27.14 11.28 -5.61
C GLN A 517 25.85 11.96 -5.10
N LEU A 518 25.99 12.95 -4.21
CA LEU A 518 24.87 13.71 -3.67
C LEU A 518 24.14 14.56 -4.72
N PHE A 519 24.83 14.87 -5.83
CA PHE A 519 24.36 15.84 -6.83
C PHE A 519 24.04 15.19 -8.18
N PHE A 520 24.12 13.86 -8.29
CA PHE A 520 23.75 13.12 -9.49
C PHE A 520 22.23 12.97 -9.57
N THR A 521 21.63 13.51 -10.62
CA THR A 521 20.18 13.52 -10.87
C THR A 521 19.91 13.24 -12.35
N ALA A 522 18.71 12.76 -12.68
CA ALA A 522 18.21 12.64 -14.04
C ALA A 522 16.92 13.46 -14.20
N PRO A 523 16.59 13.93 -15.42
CA PRO A 523 17.34 13.78 -16.68
C PRO A 523 18.54 14.74 -16.78
N ALA A 524 19.70 14.23 -17.20
CA ALA A 524 20.92 15.03 -17.38
C ALA A 524 21.88 14.42 -18.40
N VAL A 525 22.72 15.27 -19.01
CA VAL A 525 23.84 14.84 -19.86
C VAL A 525 25.11 14.74 -19.01
N TYR A 526 25.82 13.63 -19.10
CA TYR A 526 27.07 13.40 -18.37
C TYR A 526 28.26 13.32 -19.33
N LEU A 527 29.37 13.97 -18.97
CA LEU A 527 30.66 13.83 -19.63
C LEU A 527 31.60 13.06 -18.70
N VAL A 528 31.96 11.84 -19.10
CA VAL A 528 32.99 11.05 -18.40
C VAL A 528 34.33 11.33 -19.06
N VAL A 529 35.14 12.12 -18.39
CA VAL A 529 36.37 12.70 -18.92
C VAL A 529 37.58 11.87 -18.47
N TRP A 530 38.45 11.51 -19.41
CA TRP A 530 39.65 10.71 -19.12
C TRP A 530 40.83 11.13 -20.00
N LYS A 531 42.03 10.71 -19.59
CA LYS A 531 43.31 11.04 -20.24
C LYS A 531 43.91 9.79 -20.92
N PRO A 532 44.05 9.77 -22.25
CA PRO A 532 44.62 8.64 -23.00
C PRO A 532 45.97 8.15 -22.48
N ARG A 533 46.82 9.04 -21.96
CA ARG A 533 48.14 8.67 -21.44
C ARG A 533 48.11 7.79 -20.18
N HIS A 534 47.05 7.88 -19.36
CA HIS A 534 46.85 7.03 -18.19
C HIS A 534 46.13 5.73 -18.57
N GLY A 535 45.18 5.82 -19.52
CA GLY A 535 44.38 4.69 -19.97
C GLY A 535 43.06 4.56 -19.21
N PRO A 536 42.03 3.95 -19.81
CA PRO A 536 40.66 4.01 -19.30
C PRO A 536 40.44 3.25 -17.98
N ARG A 537 41.28 2.24 -17.68
CA ARG A 537 41.26 1.51 -16.41
C ARG A 537 41.92 2.29 -15.27
N GLN A 538 42.91 3.10 -15.58
CA GLN A 538 43.57 3.95 -14.58
C GLN A 538 42.72 5.18 -14.27
N ASP A 539 41.93 5.63 -15.24
CA ASP A 539 40.99 6.75 -15.08
C ASP A 539 39.55 6.30 -14.69
N ASN A 540 39.37 5.04 -14.26
CA ASN A 540 38.11 4.48 -13.75
C ASN A 540 36.85 4.78 -14.60
N VAL A 541 36.99 4.81 -15.93
CA VAL A 541 35.91 5.26 -16.84
C VAL A 541 34.64 4.40 -16.70
N GLU A 542 34.80 3.08 -16.63
CA GLU A 542 33.71 2.10 -16.46
C GLU A 542 33.01 2.32 -15.10
N GLU A 543 33.79 2.51 -14.03
CA GLU A 543 33.27 2.75 -12.68
C GLU A 543 32.49 4.07 -12.57
N TRP A 544 32.94 5.13 -13.24
CA TRP A 544 32.21 6.40 -13.32
C TRP A 544 30.86 6.26 -14.04
N ILE A 545 30.83 5.53 -15.16
CA ILE A 545 29.58 5.28 -15.91
C ILE A 545 28.62 4.46 -15.06
N GLU A 546 29.12 3.42 -14.38
CA GLU A 546 28.32 2.64 -13.44
C GLU A 546 27.79 3.50 -12.29
N LEU A 547 28.62 4.35 -11.70
CA LEU A 547 28.22 5.22 -10.60
C LEU A 547 27.11 6.19 -11.02
N ILE A 548 27.22 6.80 -12.19
CA ILE A 548 26.19 7.68 -12.76
C ILE A 548 24.89 6.91 -12.94
N ARG A 549 24.93 5.80 -13.68
CA ARG A 549 23.77 4.98 -14.00
C ARG A 549 23.04 4.48 -12.74
N ARG A 550 23.79 4.04 -11.74
CA ARG A 550 23.24 3.52 -10.48
C ARG A 550 22.61 4.61 -9.60
N ARG A 551 23.09 5.86 -9.70
CA ARG A 551 22.63 6.95 -8.83
C ARG A 551 21.53 7.80 -9.46
N ALA A 552 21.65 8.11 -10.74
CA ALA A 552 20.71 8.94 -11.47
C ALA A 552 19.66 8.13 -12.27
N GLY A 553 19.86 6.81 -12.42
CA GLY A 553 18.94 5.92 -13.15
C GLY A 553 19.32 5.76 -14.63
N ASP A 554 18.48 5.04 -15.37
CA ASP A 554 18.72 4.69 -16.78
C ASP A 554 18.36 5.82 -17.78
N ASP A 555 17.72 6.90 -17.32
CA ASP A 555 17.33 8.06 -18.13
C ASP A 555 18.46 9.08 -18.36
N VAL A 556 19.67 8.77 -17.90
CA VAL A 556 20.88 9.57 -18.16
C VAL A 556 21.48 9.29 -19.53
N ARG A 557 22.20 10.28 -20.08
CA ARG A 557 22.92 10.15 -21.35
C ARG A 557 24.38 10.55 -21.17
N VAL A 558 25.29 9.62 -21.45
CA VAL A 558 26.72 9.73 -21.16
C VAL A 558 27.54 9.86 -22.46
N HIS A 559 28.36 10.90 -22.55
CA HIS A 559 29.43 11.04 -23.53
C HIS A 559 30.79 10.75 -22.86
N VAL A 560 31.58 9.86 -23.45
CA VAL A 560 32.93 9.55 -22.98
C VAL A 560 33.93 10.42 -23.72
N VAL A 561 34.69 11.25 -22.99
CA VAL A 561 35.53 12.30 -23.57
C VAL A 561 37.00 12.08 -23.23
N ALA A 562 37.82 11.81 -24.24
CA ALA A 562 39.27 11.71 -24.14
C ALA A 562 39.92 13.08 -24.36
N THR A 563 40.55 13.64 -23.32
CA THR A 563 41.25 14.94 -23.40
C THR A 563 42.72 14.77 -23.79
N HIS A 564 43.42 15.87 -24.09
CA HIS A 564 44.85 15.87 -24.45
C HIS A 564 45.16 14.96 -25.67
N GLY A 565 44.19 14.77 -26.56
CA GLY A 565 44.23 13.81 -27.66
C GLY A 565 44.64 14.41 -29.00
N GLY A 566 45.64 15.31 -29.04
CA GLY A 566 46.11 15.90 -30.29
C GLY A 566 46.71 14.86 -31.26
N PRO A 567 46.78 15.16 -32.57
CA PRO A 567 47.25 14.23 -33.63
C PRO A 567 48.71 13.73 -33.49
N LYS A 568 49.43 14.14 -32.44
CA LYS A 568 50.81 13.76 -32.13
C LYS A 568 50.96 12.91 -30.85
N ASP A 569 49.88 12.64 -30.12
CA ASP A 569 49.90 11.88 -28.87
C ASP A 569 49.42 10.43 -29.08
N ARG A 570 49.91 9.50 -28.23
CA ARG A 570 49.53 8.07 -28.32
C ARG A 570 48.03 7.90 -28.09
N PHE A 571 47.32 7.37 -29.08
CA PHE A 571 45.95 6.89 -28.93
C PHE A 571 45.95 5.69 -27.97
N ALA A 572 45.47 5.87 -26.73
CA ALA A 572 45.02 4.74 -25.95
C ALA A 572 43.65 4.33 -26.47
N HIS A 573 43.53 3.08 -26.91
CA HIS A 573 42.27 2.53 -27.41
C HIS A 573 41.36 2.22 -26.21
N ILE A 574 40.15 2.79 -26.19
CA ILE A 574 39.07 2.35 -25.31
C ILE A 574 38.18 1.36 -26.07
N ASP A 575 37.73 0.28 -25.42
CA ASP A 575 36.87 -0.72 -26.04
C ASP A 575 35.42 -0.24 -26.02
N GLU A 576 35.05 0.54 -27.04
CA GLU A 576 33.72 1.15 -27.18
C GLU A 576 32.60 0.10 -27.27
N HIS A 577 32.86 -1.03 -27.93
CA HIS A 577 31.88 -2.09 -28.13
C HIS A 577 31.52 -2.76 -26.80
N ARG A 578 32.55 -3.07 -25.97
CA ARG A 578 32.33 -3.63 -24.64
C ARG A 578 31.53 -2.69 -23.75
N LEU A 579 31.88 -1.39 -23.72
CA LEU A 579 31.17 -0.42 -22.87
C LEU A 579 29.70 -0.24 -23.28
N ARG A 580 29.42 -0.18 -24.59
CA ARG A 580 28.03 -0.14 -25.10
C ARG A 580 27.25 -1.41 -24.76
N GLN A 581 27.89 -2.58 -24.80
CA GLN A 581 27.25 -3.84 -24.43
C GLN A 581 26.90 -3.90 -22.93
N LEU A 582 27.73 -3.32 -22.07
CA LEU A 582 27.53 -3.31 -20.60
C LEU A 582 26.51 -2.27 -20.14
N HIS A 583 26.52 -1.08 -20.75
CA HIS A 583 25.74 0.06 -20.28
C HIS A 583 24.58 0.44 -21.22
N GLY A 584 24.39 -0.27 -22.34
CA GLY A 584 23.27 -0.07 -23.26
C GLY A 584 23.22 1.33 -23.85
N ASP A 585 22.00 1.86 -24.02
CA ASP A 585 21.72 3.16 -24.62
C ASP A 585 22.11 4.36 -23.73
N VAL A 586 22.60 4.11 -22.52
CA VAL A 586 23.11 5.16 -21.62
C VAL A 586 24.33 5.86 -22.24
N ILE A 587 25.19 5.14 -22.97
CA ILE A 587 26.37 5.74 -23.63
C ILE A 587 25.99 6.19 -25.04
N VAL A 588 25.98 7.50 -25.25
CA VAL A 588 25.56 8.12 -26.52
C VAL A 588 26.72 8.38 -27.48
N GLY A 589 27.94 8.66 -26.99
CA GLY A 589 29.06 9.00 -27.87
C GLY A 589 30.45 8.93 -27.24
N PHE A 590 31.46 8.80 -28.10
CA PHE A 590 32.89 8.85 -27.74
C PHE A 590 33.53 10.01 -28.49
N HIS A 591 34.31 10.83 -27.78
CA HIS A 591 34.86 12.07 -28.32
C HIS A 591 36.34 12.23 -27.96
N HIS A 592 37.11 12.79 -28.89
CA HIS A 592 38.51 13.15 -28.68
C HIS A 592 38.67 14.66 -28.79
N VAL A 593 39.20 15.27 -27.73
CA VAL A 593 39.33 16.72 -27.62
C VAL A 593 40.71 17.14 -27.14
N ASP A 594 41.12 18.33 -27.55
CA ASP A 594 42.34 18.98 -27.07
C ASP A 594 42.02 20.44 -26.68
N SER A 595 41.92 20.69 -25.38
CA SER A 595 41.59 22.01 -24.82
C SER A 595 42.65 23.08 -25.08
N SER A 596 43.87 22.70 -25.49
CA SER A 596 44.96 23.66 -25.79
C SER A 596 44.92 24.13 -27.24
N THR A 597 44.51 23.27 -28.17
CA THR A 597 44.42 23.58 -29.60
C THR A 597 42.99 23.89 -30.05
N GLY A 598 41.99 23.56 -29.23
CA GLY A 598 40.56 23.65 -29.56
C GLY A 598 40.04 22.52 -30.46
N ALA A 599 40.88 21.54 -30.82
CA ALA A 599 40.47 20.43 -31.68
C ALA A 599 39.36 19.58 -31.04
N GLY A 600 38.31 19.28 -31.79
CA GLY A 600 37.17 18.44 -31.36
C GLY A 600 36.16 19.11 -30.42
N ILE A 601 36.39 20.35 -29.96
CA ILE A 601 35.51 21.03 -28.99
C ILE A 601 34.15 21.39 -29.59
N GLU A 602 34.10 21.88 -30.83
CA GLU A 602 32.83 22.22 -31.50
C GLU A 602 31.99 20.99 -31.87
N ASP A 603 32.64 19.88 -32.24
CA ASP A 603 31.98 18.60 -32.48
C ASP A 603 31.35 18.06 -31.18
N LEU A 604 32.07 18.17 -30.05
CA LEU A 604 31.56 17.80 -28.73
C LEU A 604 30.37 18.67 -28.32
N LYS A 605 30.44 20.01 -28.50
CA LYS A 605 29.30 20.91 -28.24
C LYS A 605 28.06 20.51 -29.03
N SER A 606 28.23 20.24 -30.33
CA SER A 606 27.14 19.82 -31.20
C SER A 606 26.54 18.48 -30.79
N ALA A 607 27.37 17.53 -30.34
CA ALA A 607 26.91 16.24 -29.84
C ALA A 607 26.15 16.37 -28.51
N VAL A 608 26.66 17.17 -27.58
CA VAL A 608 26.01 17.45 -26.29
C VAL A 608 24.67 18.14 -26.50
N GLN A 609 24.59 19.14 -27.40
CA GLN A 609 23.34 19.84 -27.72
C GLN A 609 22.29 18.89 -28.29
N ARG A 610 22.68 18.00 -29.21
CA ARG A 610 21.77 16.99 -29.77
C ARG A 610 21.23 16.06 -28.69
N THR A 611 22.11 15.53 -27.85
CA THR A 611 21.70 14.67 -26.72
C THR A 611 20.80 15.41 -25.74
N ALA A 612 21.11 16.67 -25.40
CA ALA A 612 20.27 17.48 -24.53
C ALA A 612 18.86 17.67 -25.12
N SER A 613 18.75 17.86 -26.44
CA SER A 613 17.45 18.03 -27.11
C SER A 613 16.54 16.80 -27.09
N GLU A 614 17.11 15.62 -26.85
CA GLU A 614 16.39 14.35 -26.73
C GLU A 614 15.97 14.05 -25.28
N LEU A 615 16.47 14.81 -24.30
CA LEU A 615 16.10 14.61 -22.90
C LEU A 615 14.63 14.99 -22.66
N PRO A 616 13.93 14.25 -21.77
CA PRO A 616 12.62 14.66 -21.29
C PRO A 616 12.63 16.09 -20.76
N TYR A 617 11.60 16.86 -21.10
CA TYR A 617 11.39 18.23 -20.61
C TYR A 617 12.46 19.27 -21.00
N PHE A 618 13.34 18.94 -21.95
CA PHE A 618 14.33 19.88 -22.47
C PHE A 618 13.69 21.17 -22.96
N SER A 619 12.60 21.04 -23.72
CA SER A 619 11.78 22.16 -24.18
C SER A 619 10.48 22.17 -23.39
N ARG A 620 10.25 23.25 -22.63
CA ARG A 620 9.05 23.45 -21.81
C ARG A 620 8.72 24.93 -21.68
N LYS A 621 7.53 25.27 -21.19
CA LYS A 621 7.12 26.64 -20.89
C LYS A 621 7.17 26.88 -19.38
N LEU A 622 7.67 28.04 -18.97
CA LEU A 622 7.69 28.51 -17.59
C LEU A 622 7.03 29.89 -17.49
N PRO A 623 6.40 30.23 -16.36
CA PRO A 623 5.98 31.60 -16.11
C PRO A 623 7.14 32.61 -16.22
N ALA A 624 6.90 33.78 -16.80
CA ALA A 624 7.98 34.77 -16.95
C ALA A 624 8.47 35.31 -15.59
N SER A 625 7.62 35.29 -14.56
CA SER A 625 7.98 35.61 -13.18
C SER A 625 9.03 34.64 -12.62
N TRP A 626 8.83 33.33 -12.81
CA TRP A 626 9.77 32.29 -12.37
C TRP A 626 11.13 32.47 -13.02
N ARG A 627 11.14 32.73 -14.33
CA ARG A 627 12.40 32.94 -15.06
C ARG A 627 13.18 34.14 -14.54
N ARG A 628 12.50 35.27 -14.34
CA ARG A 628 13.12 36.50 -13.79
C ARG A 628 13.71 36.27 -12.40
N PHE A 629 13.00 35.53 -11.55
CA PHE A 629 13.47 35.20 -10.20
C PHE A 629 14.66 34.24 -10.21
N GLN A 630 14.65 33.22 -11.08
CA GLN A 630 15.82 32.36 -11.30
C GLN A 630 17.04 33.19 -11.72
N ASP A 631 16.91 34.07 -12.72
CA ASP A 631 18.02 34.90 -13.21
C ASP A 631 18.56 35.84 -12.11
N ASP A 632 17.71 36.33 -11.21
CA ASP A 632 18.11 37.12 -10.02
C ASP A 632 18.93 36.29 -9.04
N LEU A 633 18.46 35.09 -8.69
CA LEU A 633 19.16 34.19 -7.75
C LEU A 633 20.56 33.77 -8.23
N HIS A 634 20.75 33.54 -9.53
CA HIS A 634 22.08 33.21 -10.07
C HIS A 634 23.09 34.37 -9.95
N ARG A 635 22.64 35.60 -9.73
CA ARG A 635 23.49 36.79 -9.56
C ARG A 635 23.81 37.09 -8.10
N VAL A 636 23.17 36.38 -7.16
CA VAL A 636 23.35 36.57 -5.72
C VAL A 636 24.78 36.15 -5.34
N PRO A 637 25.59 37.04 -4.73
CA PRO A 637 26.95 36.72 -4.35
C PRO A 637 27.03 35.78 -3.13
N GLU A 638 26.02 35.79 -2.26
CA GLU A 638 25.92 34.92 -1.10
C GLU A 638 25.82 33.43 -1.50
N PRO A 639 26.48 32.51 -0.78
CA PRO A 639 26.46 31.08 -1.11
C PRO A 639 25.14 30.38 -0.77
N TYR A 640 24.34 30.97 0.11
CA TYR A 640 23.03 30.46 0.52
C TYR A 640 22.10 31.61 0.92
N LEU A 641 20.80 31.34 0.95
CA LEU A 641 19.77 32.20 1.53
C LEU A 641 19.03 31.44 2.63
N GLU A 642 18.58 32.15 3.65
CA GLU A 642 17.59 31.61 4.58
C GLU A 642 16.24 31.52 3.86
N TYR A 643 15.46 30.48 4.17
CA TYR A 643 14.21 30.21 3.48
C TYR A 643 13.20 31.38 3.53
N PRO A 644 13.03 32.10 4.66
CA PRO A 644 12.20 33.29 4.69
C PRO A 644 12.70 34.41 3.75
N ASP A 645 14.01 34.60 3.63
CA ASP A 645 14.59 35.60 2.71
C ASP A 645 14.39 35.20 1.25
N TYR A 646 14.48 33.90 0.94
CA TYR A 646 14.14 33.36 -0.37
C TYR A 646 12.67 33.66 -0.73
N LEU A 647 11.73 33.37 0.17
CA LEU A 647 10.30 33.66 -0.05
C LEU A 647 10.02 35.16 -0.19
N ALA A 648 10.65 36.00 0.64
CA ALA A 648 10.50 37.45 0.56
C ALA A 648 11.00 38.01 -0.79
N ARG A 649 12.10 37.48 -1.32
CA ARG A 649 12.61 37.83 -2.65
C ARG A 649 11.70 37.32 -3.76
N ALA A 650 11.20 36.09 -3.65
CA ALA A 650 10.25 35.55 -4.62
C ALA A 650 8.98 36.42 -4.72
N ALA A 651 8.44 36.85 -3.59
CA ALA A 651 7.30 37.77 -3.53
C ALA A 651 7.62 39.14 -4.17
N ALA A 652 8.85 39.65 -4.03
CA ALA A 652 9.27 40.89 -4.68
C ALA A 652 9.32 40.78 -6.22
N HIS A 653 9.48 39.57 -6.77
CA HIS A 653 9.41 39.27 -8.20
C HIS A 653 8.00 38.84 -8.66
N GLY A 654 7.00 38.91 -7.77
CA GLY A 654 5.61 38.62 -8.08
C GLY A 654 5.25 37.14 -8.10
N LEU A 655 6.07 36.26 -7.50
CA LEU A 655 5.71 34.85 -7.33
C LEU A 655 4.80 34.69 -6.11
N ALA A 656 3.72 33.91 -6.27
CA ALA A 656 2.96 33.42 -5.13
C ALA A 656 3.84 32.52 -4.24
N GLU A 657 3.52 32.46 -2.94
CA GLU A 657 4.29 31.63 -2.00
C GLU A 657 4.30 30.15 -2.43
N ALA A 658 3.17 29.62 -2.89
CA ALA A 658 3.07 28.25 -3.43
C ALA A 658 4.06 28.04 -4.58
N SER A 659 4.04 28.91 -5.60
CA SER A 659 4.95 28.87 -6.74
C SER A 659 6.43 28.95 -6.32
N ALA A 660 6.76 29.76 -5.30
CA ALA A 660 8.12 29.87 -4.77
C ALA A 660 8.58 28.57 -4.07
N LYS A 661 7.68 27.91 -3.31
CA LYS A 661 7.94 26.62 -2.68
C LYS A 661 8.16 25.52 -3.72
N THR A 662 7.30 25.47 -4.74
CA THR A 662 7.41 24.55 -5.87
C THR A 662 8.74 24.71 -6.60
N LEU A 663 9.15 25.95 -6.90
CA LEU A 663 10.43 26.21 -7.53
C LEU A 663 11.61 25.77 -6.66
N ALA A 664 11.52 25.95 -5.34
CA ALA A 664 12.58 25.55 -4.42
C ALA A 664 12.78 24.02 -4.38
N SER A 665 11.69 23.23 -4.46
CA SER A 665 11.79 21.77 -4.42
C SER A 665 12.40 21.19 -5.70
N VAL A 666 12.08 21.74 -6.86
CA VAL A 666 12.56 21.21 -8.17
C VAL A 666 13.93 21.72 -8.60
N ALA A 667 14.38 22.85 -8.03
CA ALA A 667 15.62 23.50 -8.45
C ALA A 667 16.88 22.60 -8.31
N THR A 668 16.88 21.68 -7.34
CA THR A 668 17.97 20.71 -7.13
C THR A 668 18.10 19.75 -8.32
N ASP A 669 16.98 19.24 -8.80
CA ASP A 669 16.93 18.26 -9.90
C ASP A 669 17.29 18.90 -11.24
N LEU A 670 16.81 20.13 -11.46
CA LEU A 670 17.12 20.97 -12.62
C LEU A 670 18.56 21.53 -12.62
N GLY A 671 19.28 21.37 -11.49
CA GLY A 671 20.68 21.75 -11.36
C GLY A 671 20.92 23.25 -11.21
N HIS A 672 19.95 24.01 -10.68
CA HIS A 672 20.09 25.44 -10.41
C HIS A 672 20.70 25.71 -9.02
N TRP A 673 20.13 25.15 -7.96
CA TRP A 673 20.61 25.28 -6.58
C TRP A 673 20.10 24.12 -5.72
N CYS A 674 20.59 23.94 -4.49
CA CYS A 674 20.20 22.83 -3.63
C CYS A 674 19.27 23.26 -2.50
N HIS A 675 18.16 22.54 -2.34
CA HIS A 675 17.23 22.70 -1.22
C HIS A 675 16.69 21.34 -0.79
N TYR A 676 16.58 21.13 0.53
CA TYR A 676 16.17 19.86 1.12
C TYR A 676 14.96 20.09 2.04
N PRO A 677 13.74 20.26 1.47
CA PRO A 677 12.54 20.62 2.23
C PRO A 677 12.15 19.56 3.27
N ASP A 678 12.63 18.34 3.05
CA ASP A 678 12.29 17.13 3.77
C ASP A 678 13.18 16.83 4.99
N ILE A 679 14.29 17.57 5.15
CA ILE A 679 15.28 17.32 6.19
C ILE A 679 15.18 18.45 7.22
N PRO A 680 14.74 18.16 8.48
CA PRO A 680 14.60 19.17 9.51
C PRO A 680 15.89 19.96 9.75
N GLY A 681 15.79 21.28 9.67
CA GLY A 681 16.90 22.24 9.79
C GLY A 681 17.56 22.60 8.46
N LEU A 682 17.56 21.70 7.47
CA LEU A 682 18.04 21.98 6.11
C LEU A 682 16.94 22.62 5.24
N ASP A 683 15.66 22.38 5.58
CA ASP A 683 14.48 23.07 5.04
C ASP A 683 14.53 24.59 5.23
N GLN A 684 15.35 25.07 6.17
CA GLN A 684 15.54 26.49 6.46
C GLN A 684 16.57 27.17 5.54
N LEU A 685 17.29 26.42 4.70
CA LEU A 685 18.32 26.96 3.81
C LEU A 685 18.06 26.62 2.34
N VAL A 686 18.31 27.60 1.47
CA VAL A 686 18.42 27.42 0.02
C VAL A 686 19.87 27.67 -0.36
N VAL A 687 20.62 26.61 -0.69
CA VAL A 687 22.05 26.70 -1.01
C VAL A 687 22.22 27.00 -2.50
N LEU A 688 22.56 28.25 -2.81
CA LEU A 688 22.69 28.75 -4.17
C LEU A 688 23.99 28.30 -4.85
N LYS A 689 25.04 27.97 -4.09
CA LYS A 689 26.34 27.56 -4.62
C LYS A 689 26.71 26.15 -4.18
N GLY A 690 26.82 25.23 -5.14
CA GLY A 690 27.05 23.79 -4.88
C GLY A 690 28.43 23.46 -4.28
N ASP A 691 29.47 24.25 -4.60
CA ASP A 691 30.80 24.14 -3.98
C ASP A 691 30.73 24.32 -2.47
N TRP A 692 29.89 25.22 -1.97
CA TRP A 692 29.84 25.59 -0.57
C TRP A 692 29.57 24.39 0.35
N LEU A 693 28.62 23.50 0.01
CA LEU A 693 28.37 22.30 0.82
C LEU A 693 29.51 21.29 0.72
N SER A 694 29.99 21.01 -0.50
CA SER A 694 31.07 20.04 -0.72
C SER A 694 32.37 20.45 0.00
N THR A 695 32.64 21.74 0.03
CA THR A 695 33.80 22.35 0.68
C THR A 695 33.70 22.29 2.21
N ALA A 696 32.50 22.47 2.77
CA ALA A 696 32.30 22.34 4.21
C ALA A 696 32.66 20.94 4.71
N VAL A 697 32.31 19.91 3.94
CA VAL A 697 32.63 18.51 4.26
C VAL A 697 34.12 18.23 4.05
N SER A 698 34.73 18.76 2.98
CA SER A 698 36.16 18.55 2.72
C SER A 698 37.05 19.10 3.83
N LEU A 699 36.73 20.29 4.36
CA LEU A 699 37.47 20.89 5.48
C LEU A 699 37.51 19.98 6.71
N VAL A 700 36.48 19.17 6.94
CA VAL A 700 36.44 18.21 8.05
C VAL A 700 37.27 16.96 7.72
N LEU A 701 37.20 16.46 6.48
CA LEU A 701 37.96 15.30 6.03
C LEU A 701 39.48 15.57 6.00
N ASP A 702 39.87 16.82 5.74
CA ASP A 702 41.28 17.25 5.63
C ASP A 702 41.89 17.68 6.99
N ASP A 703 41.11 17.71 8.07
CA ASP A 703 41.61 18.14 9.40
C ASP A 703 42.54 17.09 10.02
N GLY A 704 43.83 17.41 10.07
CA GLY A 704 44.85 16.51 10.61
C GLY A 704 44.65 16.10 12.08
N ARG A 705 43.97 16.90 12.91
CA ARG A 705 43.66 16.51 14.30
C ARG A 705 42.58 15.43 14.35
N THR A 706 41.56 15.55 13.51
CA THR A 706 40.49 14.56 13.37
C THR A 706 41.04 13.24 12.85
N VAL A 707 41.95 13.27 11.87
CA VAL A 707 42.66 12.08 11.38
C VAL A 707 43.49 11.41 12.48
N LEU A 708 44.27 12.20 13.23
CA LEU A 708 45.09 11.68 14.35
C LEU A 708 44.25 11.12 15.50
N ASN A 709 43.02 11.61 15.66
CA ASN A 709 42.06 11.13 16.65
C ASN A 709 41.15 10.02 16.10
N HIS A 710 41.59 9.30 15.05
CA HIS A 710 40.88 8.14 14.52
C HIS A 710 39.44 8.45 14.08
N GLY A 711 39.24 9.65 13.53
CA GLY A 711 37.96 10.15 13.03
C GLY A 711 37.08 10.85 14.08
N LEU A 712 37.47 10.89 15.35
CA LEU A 712 36.72 11.61 16.38
C LEU A 712 36.94 13.12 16.28
N VAL A 713 35.83 13.87 16.28
CA VAL A 713 35.85 15.33 16.28
C VAL A 713 34.85 15.89 17.28
N GLU A 714 35.34 16.71 18.21
CA GLU A 714 34.50 17.48 19.13
C GLU A 714 33.74 18.56 18.36
N HIS A 715 32.49 18.84 18.74
CA HIS A 715 31.67 19.85 18.06
C HIS A 715 32.27 21.25 18.16
N THR A 716 33.01 21.53 19.25
CA THR A 716 33.84 22.74 19.41
C THR A 716 34.91 22.85 18.34
N ARG A 717 35.58 21.74 18.01
CA ARG A 717 36.58 21.69 16.92
C ARG A 717 35.94 21.86 15.55
N LEU A 718 34.75 21.31 15.32
CA LEU A 718 34.00 21.55 14.06
C LEU A 718 33.72 23.05 13.85
N LYS A 719 33.35 23.79 14.91
CA LYS A 719 33.19 25.26 14.82
C LYS A 719 34.48 25.97 14.39
N GLU A 720 35.62 25.53 14.92
CA GLU A 720 36.93 26.08 14.56
C GLU A 720 37.30 25.76 13.11
N ILE A 721 37.05 24.53 12.64
CA ILE A 721 37.33 24.10 11.26
C ILE A 721 36.51 24.93 10.27
N TRP A 722 35.21 25.07 10.53
CA TRP A 722 34.30 25.76 9.64
C TRP A 722 34.42 27.29 9.69
N ASN A 723 34.88 27.86 10.79
CA ASN A 723 35.07 29.32 10.90
C ASN A 723 36.53 29.70 11.18
N ASP A 724 37.48 28.98 10.57
CA ASP A 724 38.90 29.25 10.77
C ASP A 724 39.25 30.64 10.19
N PRO A 725 39.76 31.59 11.02
CA PRO A 725 40.12 32.93 10.56
C PRO A 725 41.34 32.96 9.62
N THR A 726 42.04 31.84 9.44
CA THR A 726 43.13 31.70 8.45
C THR A 726 42.60 31.37 7.05
N ASN A 727 41.37 30.86 6.93
CA ASN A 727 40.72 30.60 5.64
C ASN A 727 40.25 31.91 4.99
N PRO A 728 40.21 32.01 3.64
CA PRO A 728 39.56 33.11 2.94
C PRO A 728 38.11 33.35 3.39
N PRO A 729 37.57 34.58 3.34
CA PRO A 729 36.19 34.87 3.79
C PRO A 729 35.09 34.01 3.14
N HIS A 730 35.27 33.59 1.89
CA HIS A 730 34.33 32.72 1.17
C HIS A 730 34.38 31.24 1.59
N LEU A 731 35.41 30.84 2.36
CA LEU A 731 35.58 29.50 2.94
C LEU A 731 35.30 29.50 4.45
N ARG A 732 34.70 30.56 4.98
CA ARG A 732 34.27 30.67 6.38
C ARG A 732 32.76 30.53 6.47
N TYR A 733 32.32 29.67 7.38
CA TYR A 733 30.91 29.35 7.58
C TYR A 733 30.43 30.00 8.89
N PRO A 734 29.36 30.82 8.86
CA PRO A 734 28.78 31.41 10.05
C PRO A 734 28.31 30.36 11.08
N GLU A 735 28.37 30.66 12.37
CA GLU A 735 27.98 29.70 13.43
C GLU A 735 26.54 29.19 13.27
N LYS A 736 25.63 30.04 12.78
CA LYS A 736 24.22 29.68 12.53
C LYS A 736 24.02 28.51 11.56
N VAL A 737 24.97 28.24 10.66
CA VAL A 737 24.84 27.11 9.70
C VAL A 737 25.56 25.84 10.15
N HIS A 738 26.39 25.88 11.20
CA HIS A 738 27.20 24.73 11.64
C HIS A 738 26.34 23.52 12.02
N ARG A 739 25.19 23.75 12.66
CA ARG A 739 24.24 22.68 13.01
C ARG A 739 23.67 22.00 11.76
N VAL A 740 23.38 22.79 10.73
CA VAL A 740 22.84 22.31 9.46
C VAL A 740 23.89 21.50 8.69
N LEU A 741 25.14 21.95 8.68
CA LEU A 741 26.25 21.22 8.05
C LEU A 741 26.53 19.87 8.72
N LEU A 742 26.51 19.80 10.06
CA LEU A 742 26.64 18.53 10.77
C LEU A 742 25.46 17.60 10.48
N ARG A 743 24.23 18.15 10.43
CA ARG A 743 23.04 17.36 10.11
C ARG A 743 23.09 16.78 8.69
N LEU A 744 23.57 17.57 7.72
CA LEU A 744 23.82 17.11 6.36
C LEU A 744 24.78 15.89 6.34
N MET A 745 25.89 15.97 7.09
CA MET A 745 26.87 14.87 7.17
C MET A 745 26.29 13.61 7.84
N GLU A 746 25.36 13.76 8.80
CA GLU A 746 24.62 12.65 9.42
C GLU A 746 23.66 11.97 8.45
N GLU A 747 22.83 12.75 7.73
CA GLU A 747 21.83 12.22 6.79
C GLU A 747 22.48 11.48 5.62
N TYR A 748 23.66 11.92 5.17
CA TYR A 748 24.40 11.27 4.09
C TYR A 748 25.36 10.15 4.54
N GLU A 749 25.26 9.74 5.80
CA GLU A 749 26.03 8.67 6.42
C GLU A 749 27.56 8.89 6.33
N ILE A 750 27.99 10.15 6.45
CA ILE A 750 29.42 10.53 6.55
C ILE A 750 29.87 10.48 8.01
N SER A 751 28.98 10.89 8.93
CA SER A 751 29.24 10.94 10.36
C SER A 751 28.07 10.46 11.21
N TYR A 752 28.33 10.14 12.47
CA TYR A 752 27.30 9.95 13.50
C TYR A 752 27.76 10.48 14.86
N ARG A 753 26.80 10.81 15.73
CA ARG A 753 27.08 11.29 17.10
C ARG A 753 27.42 10.12 18.01
N VAL A 754 28.52 10.24 18.75
CA VAL A 754 28.94 9.20 19.69
C VAL A 754 28.08 9.28 20.96
N GLY A 755 27.61 8.12 21.45
CA GLY A 755 26.81 8.03 22.68
C GLY A 755 27.56 8.56 23.92
N GLY A 756 26.84 9.27 24.80
CA GLY A 756 27.39 9.87 26.03
C GLY A 756 27.55 11.40 26.02
N GLY A 757 27.19 12.07 24.91
CA GLY A 757 27.11 13.53 24.86
C GLY A 757 25.94 14.07 25.70
N GLY A 758 26.24 14.53 26.91
CA GLY A 758 25.29 15.22 27.80
C GLY A 758 25.18 14.65 29.23
N HIS A 759 25.60 13.41 29.46
CA HIS A 759 25.61 12.81 30.80
C HIS A 759 27.03 12.38 31.20
N GLY A 760 27.67 13.19 32.06
CA GLY A 760 28.97 12.88 32.66
C GLY A 760 30.11 13.87 32.37
N GLY A 761 29.85 15.00 31.70
CA GLY A 761 30.84 16.08 31.52
C GLY A 761 31.79 15.94 30.31
N ARG A 762 31.49 15.07 29.33
CA ARG A 762 32.21 15.00 28.05
C ARG A 762 31.63 15.99 27.04
N PRO A 763 32.46 16.68 26.23
CA PRO A 763 31.98 17.56 25.16
C PRO A 763 31.27 16.74 24.07
N PRO A 764 30.24 17.30 23.41
CA PRO A 764 29.55 16.62 22.33
C PRO A 764 30.51 16.35 21.17
N THR A 765 30.52 15.10 20.70
CA THR A 765 31.54 14.55 19.78
C THR A 765 30.88 13.69 18.72
N SER A 766 31.37 13.79 17.48
CA SER A 766 30.92 12.98 16.35
C SER A 766 32.09 12.16 15.78
N LEU A 767 31.77 11.03 15.17
CA LEU A 767 32.72 10.21 14.42
C LEU A 767 32.57 10.47 12.93
N ILE A 768 33.68 10.75 12.25
CA ILE A 768 33.78 10.80 10.78
C ILE A 768 34.23 9.42 10.30
N ALA A 769 33.30 8.63 9.79
CA ALA A 769 33.52 7.20 9.56
C ALA A 769 34.56 6.89 8.47
N GLN A 770 34.81 7.82 7.55
CA GLN A 770 35.86 7.68 6.53
C GLN A 770 37.28 7.80 7.09
N LEU A 771 37.44 8.40 8.27
CA LEU A 771 38.74 8.68 8.91
C LEU A 771 39.09 7.67 10.03
N VAL A 772 38.35 6.57 10.13
CA VAL A 772 38.66 5.48 11.08
C VAL A 772 39.98 4.79 10.73
N ASP A 773 40.56 4.10 11.72
CA ASP A 773 41.89 3.50 11.56
C ASP A 773 41.99 2.54 10.36
N PRO A 774 43.09 2.60 9.59
CA PRO A 774 43.32 1.66 8.50
C PRO A 774 43.78 0.28 8.99
N THR A 775 44.35 0.20 10.20
CA THR A 775 44.91 -1.03 10.76
C THR A 775 43.87 -1.79 11.57
N THR A 776 43.79 -3.11 11.37
CA THR A 776 42.90 -3.97 12.17
C THR A 776 43.29 -3.93 13.65
N PRO A 777 42.36 -3.58 14.57
CA PRO A 777 42.63 -3.51 16.00
C PRO A 777 42.74 -4.91 16.63
N SER A 778 43.19 -4.96 17.89
CA SER A 778 43.26 -6.20 18.66
C SER A 778 41.85 -6.76 18.91
N LEU A 779 41.48 -7.85 18.24
CA LEU A 779 40.19 -8.51 18.37
C LEU A 779 40.03 -9.36 19.65
N LYS A 780 40.80 -9.11 20.71
CA LYS A 780 40.69 -9.87 21.98
C LYS A 780 39.28 -9.86 22.56
N ALA A 781 38.60 -8.70 22.56
CA ALA A 781 37.24 -8.57 23.05
C ALA A 781 36.20 -9.41 22.27
N TRP A 782 36.52 -9.80 21.03
CA TRP A 782 35.73 -10.77 20.25
C TRP A 782 36.12 -12.22 20.57
N HIS A 783 37.43 -12.52 20.63
CA HIS A 783 37.91 -13.89 20.87
C HIS A 783 37.56 -14.38 22.27
N ASP A 784 37.73 -13.54 23.29
CA ASP A 784 37.50 -13.85 24.71
C ASP A 784 36.00 -13.86 25.07
N TYR A 785 35.13 -13.38 24.18
CA TYR A 785 33.69 -13.38 24.38
C TYR A 785 33.09 -14.76 24.10
N GLY A 786 32.49 -15.35 25.15
CA GLY A 786 31.63 -16.51 25.08
C GLY A 786 32.27 -17.72 24.38
N GLY A 787 33.32 -18.29 24.96
CA GLY A 787 34.04 -19.44 24.39
C GLY A 787 33.17 -20.68 24.17
N ASP A 788 32.07 -20.79 24.91
CA ASP A 788 31.11 -21.90 24.84
C ASP A 788 29.87 -21.56 23.98
N LEU A 789 29.78 -20.35 23.43
CA LEU A 789 28.64 -19.92 22.62
C LEU A 789 28.76 -20.45 21.19
N ALA A 790 27.61 -20.78 20.59
CA ALA A 790 27.54 -21.16 19.19
C ALA A 790 28.03 -20.01 18.30
N VAL A 791 28.80 -20.36 17.26
CA VAL A 791 29.30 -19.43 16.26
C VAL A 791 28.71 -19.79 14.91
N GLN A 792 28.05 -18.83 14.29
CA GLN A 792 27.53 -18.99 12.94
C GLN A 792 28.12 -17.91 12.04
N THR A 793 28.62 -18.32 10.87
CA THR A 793 29.29 -17.44 9.91
C THR A 793 28.61 -17.50 8.55
N ARG A 794 28.42 -16.32 7.96
CA ARG A 794 27.95 -16.14 6.59
C ARG A 794 28.94 -15.32 5.80
N ILE A 795 29.04 -15.64 4.51
CA ILE A 795 29.90 -14.93 3.58
C ILE A 795 28.99 -14.21 2.58
N CYS A 796 28.98 -12.89 2.63
CA CYS A 796 28.32 -12.06 1.63
C CYS A 796 29.29 -11.80 0.48
N LYS A 797 28.85 -12.11 -0.74
CA LYS A 797 29.52 -11.72 -1.97
C LYS A 797 28.58 -10.81 -2.76
N PHE A 798 29.14 -9.76 -3.32
CA PHE A 798 28.38 -8.75 -4.06
C PHE A 798 28.63 -8.97 -5.54
N SER A 799 27.58 -9.30 -6.29
CA SER A 799 27.66 -9.57 -7.72
C SER A 799 27.00 -8.45 -8.51
N ASP A 800 27.63 -8.00 -9.59
CA ASP A 800 26.99 -7.13 -10.58
C ASP A 800 26.06 -7.90 -11.53
N ALA A 801 25.50 -7.20 -12.53
CA ALA A 801 24.65 -7.79 -13.56
C ALA A 801 25.36 -8.85 -14.43
N SER A 802 26.70 -8.83 -14.48
CA SER A 802 27.54 -9.78 -15.21
C SER A 802 28.06 -10.93 -14.31
N ASP A 803 27.57 -11.01 -13.07
CA ASP A 803 27.98 -11.96 -12.05
C ASP A 803 29.46 -11.87 -11.61
N ASN A 804 30.10 -10.71 -11.80
CA ASN A 804 31.44 -10.45 -11.27
C ASN A 804 31.37 -9.97 -9.82
N PHE A 805 32.29 -10.48 -9.00
CA PHE A 805 32.32 -10.18 -7.57
C PHE A 805 33.28 -9.03 -7.22
N HIS A 806 32.74 -7.91 -6.75
CA HIS A 806 33.49 -6.75 -6.27
C HIS A 806 32.84 -6.15 -5.03
N ILE A 807 33.61 -5.58 -4.11
CA ILE A 807 33.05 -4.91 -2.93
C ILE A 807 32.61 -3.51 -3.33
N PRO A 808 31.37 -3.10 -3.00
CA PRO A 808 30.94 -1.72 -3.20
C PRO A 808 31.87 -0.74 -2.46
N GLU A 809 32.38 0.26 -3.17
CA GLU A 809 33.28 1.26 -2.60
C GLU A 809 32.62 1.96 -1.41
N GLY A 810 33.30 1.97 -0.27
CA GLY A 810 32.83 2.66 0.92
C GLY A 810 31.76 1.96 1.77
N LEU A 811 31.44 0.70 1.45
CA LEU A 811 30.48 -0.11 2.22
C LEU A 811 30.78 -0.14 3.73
N ILE A 812 32.05 -0.31 4.14
CA ILE A 812 32.40 -0.49 5.55
C ILE A 812 32.14 0.76 6.39
N TYR A 813 32.57 1.95 5.93
CA TYR A 813 32.33 3.16 6.72
C TYR A 813 30.84 3.50 6.82
N ARG A 814 30.05 3.22 5.77
CA ARG A 814 28.59 3.37 5.84
C ARG A 814 27.97 2.38 6.81
N LEU A 815 28.41 1.11 6.81
CA LEU A 815 27.96 0.12 7.81
C LEU A 815 28.33 0.54 9.25
N ILE A 816 29.49 1.16 9.46
CA ILE A 816 29.88 1.74 10.76
C ILE A 816 28.86 2.80 11.21
N VAL A 817 28.47 3.72 10.32
CA VAL A 817 27.43 4.73 10.60
C VAL A 817 26.06 4.08 10.80
N ARG A 818 25.70 3.11 9.95
CA ARG A 818 24.39 2.44 9.94
C ARG A 818 24.14 1.68 11.24
N LEU A 819 25.15 0.92 11.69
CA LEU A 819 25.10 0.00 12.83
C LEU A 819 25.66 0.60 14.12
N HIS A 820 25.92 1.92 14.18
CA HIS A 820 26.56 2.56 15.33
C HIS A 820 25.82 2.33 16.67
N SER A 821 24.49 2.24 16.65
CA SER A 821 23.66 1.96 17.83
C SER A 821 23.91 0.58 18.44
N LEU A 822 24.45 -0.34 17.63
CA LEU A 822 24.86 -1.69 18.02
C LEU A 822 26.37 -1.81 18.19
N SER A 823 27.16 -0.73 17.98
CA SER A 823 28.62 -0.81 18.11
C SER A 823 29.03 -1.33 19.48
N LEU A 824 30.01 -2.25 19.51
CA LEU A 824 30.68 -2.57 20.76
C LEU A 824 31.26 -1.28 21.34
N GLY A 825 31.17 -1.05 22.65
CA GLY A 825 31.66 0.18 23.27
C GLY A 825 30.82 1.43 22.96
N ARG A 826 29.56 1.32 22.50
CA ARG A 826 28.68 2.47 22.20
C ARG A 826 28.52 3.53 23.31
N GLU A 827 28.78 3.18 24.58
CA GLU A 827 28.78 4.12 25.71
C GLU A 827 30.13 4.82 25.94
N ARG A 828 31.22 4.21 25.47
CA ARG A 828 32.60 4.69 25.57
C ARG A 828 33.33 4.33 24.30
N TYR A 829 33.46 5.29 23.40
CA TYR A 829 34.07 5.07 22.10
C TYR A 829 35.47 4.45 22.18
N GLU A 830 36.23 4.73 23.24
CA GLU A 830 37.56 4.15 23.45
C GLU A 830 37.55 2.61 23.51
N ASP A 831 36.38 2.01 23.80
CA ASP A 831 36.13 0.58 23.81
C ASP A 831 35.49 0.06 22.49
N SER A 832 35.28 0.96 21.51
CA SER A 832 34.71 0.61 20.20
C SER A 832 35.74 -0.04 19.29
N LEU A 833 35.28 -1.03 18.52
CA LEU A 833 36.12 -1.81 17.61
C LEU A 833 35.61 -1.70 16.18
N HIS A 834 36.12 -0.72 15.44
CA HIS A 834 35.89 -0.51 14.02
C HIS A 834 37.15 0.03 13.33
N TRP A 835 37.32 -0.30 12.06
CA TRP A 835 38.45 0.09 11.20
C TRP A 835 38.00 0.05 9.74
N THR A 836 38.83 0.48 8.79
CA THR A 836 38.47 0.55 7.36
C THR A 836 38.07 -0.81 6.75
N GLY A 837 38.40 -1.92 7.41
CA GLY A 837 38.11 -3.28 6.96
C GLY A 837 37.12 -4.05 7.84
N GLY A 838 36.44 -3.44 8.81
CA GLY A 838 35.44 -4.14 9.61
C GLY A 838 35.00 -3.44 10.90
N LEU A 839 34.04 -4.06 11.59
CA LEU A 839 33.49 -3.60 12.86
C LEU A 839 32.99 -4.77 13.73
N VAL A 840 32.90 -4.53 15.03
CA VAL A 840 32.28 -5.44 16.01
C VAL A 840 31.06 -4.76 16.62
N ILE A 841 29.94 -5.47 16.61
CA ILE A 841 28.69 -5.03 17.22
C ILE A 841 28.30 -5.92 18.40
N ASP A 842 27.65 -5.35 19.40
CA ASP A 842 27.13 -6.01 20.60
C ASP A 842 25.63 -5.74 20.73
N HIS A 843 24.84 -6.80 20.56
CA HIS A 843 23.38 -6.76 20.70
C HIS A 843 22.95 -7.27 22.08
N GLY A 844 23.82 -7.30 23.11
CA GLY A 844 23.51 -7.74 24.48
C GLY A 844 23.04 -9.19 24.57
N LEU A 845 21.75 -9.43 24.86
CA LEU A 845 21.15 -10.77 25.00
C LEU A 845 21.22 -11.65 23.74
N HIS A 846 21.38 -11.07 22.56
CA HIS A 846 21.49 -11.82 21.29
C HIS A 846 22.94 -11.97 20.83
N GLY A 847 23.90 -11.68 21.71
CA GLY A 847 25.32 -11.92 21.45
C GLY A 847 26.03 -10.79 20.73
N ARG A 848 27.19 -11.11 20.16
CA ARG A 848 28.04 -10.20 19.40
C ARG A 848 28.16 -10.65 17.95
N ALA A 849 28.36 -9.70 17.04
CA ALA A 849 28.72 -10.00 15.66
C ALA A 849 30.01 -9.29 15.24
N LEU A 850 30.85 -10.01 14.51
CA LEU A 850 32.04 -9.52 13.83
C LEU A 850 31.74 -9.44 12.33
N ILE A 851 31.83 -8.24 11.77
CA ILE A 851 31.68 -7.97 10.35
C ILE A 851 33.06 -7.57 9.83
N LYS A 852 33.64 -8.37 8.93
CA LYS A 852 35.01 -8.17 8.47
C LYS A 852 35.14 -8.36 6.97
N LEU A 853 35.90 -7.47 6.33
CA LEU A 853 36.30 -7.57 4.94
C LEU A 853 37.47 -8.55 4.78
N ASP A 854 37.35 -9.46 3.82
CA ASP A 854 38.41 -10.38 3.42
C ASP A 854 38.51 -10.42 1.89
N ARG A 855 39.52 -9.76 1.32
CA ARG A 855 39.72 -9.62 -0.14
C ARG A 855 38.49 -9.06 -0.85
N ASN A 856 37.69 -9.90 -1.53
CA ASN A 856 36.49 -9.52 -2.31
C ASN A 856 35.18 -10.03 -1.68
N ARG A 857 35.18 -10.34 -0.37
CA ARG A 857 34.00 -10.86 0.34
C ARG A 857 33.87 -10.25 1.72
N LEU A 858 32.64 -10.13 2.20
CA LEU A 858 32.32 -9.67 3.55
C LEU A 858 31.94 -10.88 4.40
N ILE A 859 32.65 -11.09 5.50
CA ILE A 859 32.42 -12.20 6.44
C ILE A 859 31.67 -11.66 7.64
N VAL A 860 30.49 -12.22 7.92
CA VAL A 860 29.65 -11.88 9.07
C VAL A 860 29.63 -13.09 9.99
N SER A 861 30.20 -12.96 11.18
CA SER A 861 30.26 -14.02 12.19
C SER A 861 29.53 -13.59 13.44
N VAL A 862 28.61 -14.40 13.95
CA VAL A 862 27.82 -14.11 15.15
C VAL A 862 28.12 -15.15 16.23
N LYS A 863 28.38 -14.66 17.45
CA LYS A 863 28.57 -15.46 18.67
C LYS A 863 27.40 -15.20 19.60
N ALA A 864 26.53 -16.19 19.77
CA ALA A 864 25.35 -16.08 20.63
C ALA A 864 24.86 -17.47 21.07
N VAL A 865 23.93 -17.49 22.03
CA VAL A 865 23.18 -18.73 22.37
C VAL A 865 22.36 -19.19 21.16
N VAL A 866 21.75 -18.24 20.43
CA VAL A 866 21.04 -18.47 19.17
C VAL A 866 21.54 -17.44 18.15
N PRO A 867 22.54 -17.78 17.32
CA PRO A 867 23.16 -16.82 16.39
C PRO A 867 22.25 -16.34 15.25
N ASP A 868 21.25 -17.13 14.87
CA ASP A 868 20.47 -16.95 13.65
C ASP A 868 19.72 -15.59 13.58
N TYR A 869 19.16 -15.14 14.71
CA TYR A 869 18.43 -13.87 14.78
C TYR A 869 19.32 -12.66 14.48
N LEU A 870 20.41 -12.50 15.23
CA LEU A 870 21.33 -11.36 15.05
C LEU A 870 22.03 -11.45 13.69
N LEU A 871 22.33 -12.66 13.22
CA LEU A 871 22.90 -12.90 11.91
C LEU A 871 21.96 -12.45 10.79
N THR A 872 20.69 -12.84 10.85
CA THR A 872 19.68 -12.44 9.87
C THR A 872 19.47 -10.94 9.87
N LEU A 873 19.37 -10.31 11.05
CA LEU A 873 19.24 -8.85 11.18
C LEU A 873 20.40 -8.12 10.49
N VAL A 874 21.65 -8.53 10.76
CA VAL A 874 22.83 -7.90 10.15
C VAL A 874 22.87 -8.12 8.63
N ILE A 875 22.51 -9.31 8.15
CA ILE A 875 22.52 -9.65 6.73
C ILE A 875 21.44 -8.88 5.97
N GLU A 876 20.23 -8.76 6.52
CA GLU A 876 19.16 -7.98 5.91
C GLU A 876 19.47 -6.48 5.91
N GLU A 877 20.13 -5.97 6.96
CA GLU A 877 20.61 -4.58 6.96
C GLU A 877 21.65 -4.34 5.86
N ILE A 878 22.59 -5.27 5.66
CA ILE A 878 23.58 -5.21 4.56
C ILE A 878 22.87 -5.24 3.20
N LYS A 879 21.89 -6.15 3.00
CA LYS A 879 21.13 -6.24 1.75
C LYS A 879 20.35 -4.97 1.46
N SER A 880 19.62 -4.47 2.45
CA SER A 880 18.82 -3.25 2.36
C SER A 880 19.69 -2.05 2.01
N HIS A 881 20.82 -1.90 2.71
CA HIS A 881 21.78 -0.83 2.46
C HIS A 881 22.42 -0.93 1.06
N VAL A 882 22.75 -2.15 0.62
CA VAL A 882 23.29 -2.35 -0.74
C VAL A 882 22.26 -2.02 -1.82
N ALA A 883 21.01 -2.46 -1.64
CA ALA A 883 19.93 -2.17 -2.57
C ALA A 883 19.61 -0.66 -2.66
N GLU A 884 19.76 0.07 -1.56
CA GLU A 884 19.51 1.51 -1.46
C GLU A 884 20.58 2.34 -2.20
N PHE A 885 21.86 2.01 -2.05
CA PHE A 885 22.97 2.83 -2.56
C PHE A 885 23.61 2.29 -3.84
N TRP A 886 23.52 0.99 -4.12
CA TRP A 886 24.12 0.34 -5.28
C TRP A 886 23.09 -0.50 -6.03
N GLN A 887 22.11 0.16 -6.65
CA GLN A 887 21.09 -0.47 -7.48
C GLN A 887 21.73 -1.40 -8.54
N GLY A 888 21.18 -2.61 -8.68
CA GLY A 888 21.70 -3.64 -9.58
C GLY A 888 22.81 -4.53 -8.99
N VAL A 889 23.37 -4.20 -7.82
CA VAL A 889 24.26 -5.11 -7.08
C VAL A 889 23.41 -6.08 -6.27
N LYS A 890 23.61 -7.38 -6.51
CA LYS A 890 22.97 -8.44 -5.74
C LYS A 890 23.90 -8.91 -4.64
N VAL A 891 23.41 -8.93 -3.41
CA VAL A 891 24.12 -9.54 -2.28
C VAL A 891 23.74 -11.01 -2.23
N ARG A 892 24.70 -11.88 -2.56
CA ARG A 892 24.54 -13.33 -2.46
C ARG A 892 25.18 -13.83 -1.17
N THR A 893 24.40 -14.54 -0.36
CA THR A 893 24.86 -15.09 0.92
C THR A 893 25.27 -16.55 0.77
N TYR A 894 26.48 -16.86 1.22
CA TYR A 894 27.06 -18.19 1.18
C TYR A 894 27.30 -18.72 2.58
N VAL A 895 27.29 -20.05 2.68
CA VAL A 895 27.77 -20.81 3.82
C VAL A 895 28.93 -21.71 3.41
N SER A 896 29.91 -21.85 4.29
CA SER A 896 31.05 -22.74 4.09
C SER A 896 30.75 -24.14 4.65
N CYS A 897 31.39 -25.16 4.06
CA CYS A 897 31.49 -26.49 4.63
C CYS A 897 32.15 -26.38 6.01
N GLY A 898 31.41 -26.66 7.08
CA GLY A 898 31.87 -26.55 8.48
C GLY A 898 32.95 -27.57 8.85
N GLY A 899 33.04 -27.90 10.15
CA GLY A 899 34.19 -28.53 10.83
C GLY A 899 34.76 -29.86 10.29
N ASN A 900 34.17 -30.48 9.26
CA ASN A 900 34.73 -31.67 8.59
C ASN A 900 35.61 -31.32 7.38
N CYS A 901 35.65 -30.07 6.93
CA CYS A 901 36.58 -29.61 5.92
C CYS A 901 37.90 -29.19 6.61
N ASN A 902 39.05 -29.71 6.16
CA ASN A 902 40.38 -29.43 6.72
C ASN A 902 40.89 -27.99 6.45
N ASP A 903 40.02 -26.98 6.60
CA ASP A 903 40.36 -25.57 6.50
C ASP A 903 39.43 -24.71 7.38
N PRO A 904 39.77 -24.53 8.67
CA PRO A 904 38.97 -23.70 9.59
C PRO A 904 38.97 -22.20 9.23
N GLU A 905 39.81 -21.75 8.29
CA GLU A 905 39.80 -20.35 7.79
C GLU A 905 39.02 -20.18 6.47
N GLY A 906 38.46 -21.26 5.90
CA GLY A 906 37.55 -21.21 4.75
C GLY A 906 38.16 -20.63 3.45
N ARG A 907 39.47 -20.82 3.25
CA ARG A 907 40.20 -20.40 2.03
C ARG A 907 40.08 -21.44 0.91
N GLN A 908 39.86 -22.70 1.22
CA GLN A 908 39.70 -23.84 0.29
C GLN A 908 38.43 -24.68 0.55
N ALA A 909 37.63 -24.37 1.58
CA ALA A 909 36.40 -25.09 1.89
C ALA A 909 35.31 -24.87 0.81
N GLY A 910 34.49 -25.90 0.57
CA GLY A 910 33.33 -25.81 -0.32
C GLY A 910 32.36 -24.74 0.17
N GLN A 911 31.82 -23.93 -0.74
CA GLN A 911 30.90 -22.84 -0.43
C GLN A 911 29.61 -23.00 -1.23
N TRP A 912 28.48 -22.82 -0.56
CA TRP A 912 27.17 -22.92 -1.20
C TRP A 912 26.34 -21.67 -0.96
N GLU A 913 25.69 -21.24 -2.03
CA GLU A 913 24.70 -20.16 -1.99
C GLU A 913 23.44 -20.66 -1.27
N ILE A 914 22.99 -19.91 -0.26
CA ILE A 914 21.89 -20.30 0.61
C ILE A 914 20.59 -20.50 -0.17
N GLU A 915 20.26 -19.59 -1.11
CA GLU A 915 19.05 -19.72 -1.95
C GLU A 915 19.05 -21.02 -2.78
N ARG A 916 20.21 -21.45 -3.26
CA ARG A 916 20.33 -22.73 -3.99
C ARG A 916 20.16 -23.93 -3.07
N LEU A 917 20.64 -23.84 -1.83
CA LEU A 917 20.41 -24.87 -0.82
C LEU A 917 18.92 -24.99 -0.47
N PHE A 918 18.23 -23.87 -0.25
CA PHE A 918 16.78 -23.83 -0.05
C PHE A 918 16.02 -24.43 -1.23
N ASN A 919 16.34 -24.03 -2.46
CA ASN A 919 15.72 -24.56 -3.67
C ASN A 919 15.96 -26.06 -3.87
N ARG A 920 17.12 -26.58 -3.46
CA ARG A 920 17.39 -28.04 -3.48
C ARG A 920 16.57 -28.78 -2.43
N ARG A 921 16.39 -28.20 -1.24
CA ARG A 921 15.54 -28.74 -0.18
C ARG A 921 14.08 -28.79 -0.61
N LEU A 922 13.56 -27.74 -1.24
CA LEU A 922 12.21 -27.70 -1.82
C LEU A 922 11.99 -28.78 -2.90
N LYS A 923 13.06 -29.21 -3.57
CA LYS A 923 13.05 -30.31 -4.55
C LYS A 923 13.31 -31.69 -3.93
N GLY A 924 13.21 -31.82 -2.59
CA GLY A 924 13.33 -33.09 -1.86
C GLY A 924 14.75 -33.60 -1.65
N LYS A 925 15.79 -32.82 -1.95
CA LYS A 925 17.19 -33.22 -1.70
C LYS A 925 17.60 -32.82 -0.28
N ARG A 926 18.12 -33.77 0.51
CA ARG A 926 18.50 -33.57 1.92
C ARG A 926 20.01 -33.35 2.15
N GLU A 927 20.86 -33.79 1.22
CA GLU A 927 22.33 -33.77 1.35
C GLU A 927 23.01 -33.13 0.12
N ILE A 928 24.24 -32.65 0.32
CA ILE A 928 25.11 -32.12 -0.72
C ILE A 928 26.57 -32.48 -0.48
N THR A 929 27.24 -33.01 -1.49
CA THR A 929 28.66 -33.38 -1.43
C THR A 929 29.55 -32.14 -1.53
N CYS A 930 30.50 -32.01 -0.59
CA CYS A 930 31.52 -30.97 -0.61
C CYS A 930 32.61 -31.26 -1.63
N GLY A 931 32.74 -30.43 -2.66
CA GLY A 931 33.82 -30.61 -3.66
C GLY A 931 35.24 -30.42 -3.13
N SER A 932 35.43 -29.97 -1.88
CA SER A 932 36.75 -29.75 -1.28
C SER A 932 37.20 -30.84 -0.31
N CYS A 933 36.27 -31.39 0.49
CA CYS A 933 36.58 -32.47 1.44
C CYS A 933 35.92 -33.81 1.08
N ASP A 934 35.14 -33.85 -0.02
CA ASP A 934 34.44 -35.03 -0.55
C ASP A 934 33.47 -35.71 0.45
N GLU A 935 33.07 -34.98 1.49
CA GLU A 935 32.09 -35.41 2.50
C GLU A 935 30.69 -34.96 2.10
N ASP A 936 29.70 -35.83 2.32
CA ASP A 936 28.29 -35.49 2.20
C ASP A 936 27.83 -34.73 3.45
N VAL A 937 27.32 -33.51 3.24
CA VAL A 937 26.86 -32.64 4.32
C VAL A 937 25.35 -32.45 4.21
N ALA A 938 24.64 -32.58 5.33
CA ALA A 938 23.21 -32.31 5.38
C ALA A 938 22.94 -30.83 5.05
N ILE A 939 22.01 -30.59 4.12
CA ILE A 939 21.63 -29.24 3.71
C ILE A 939 21.05 -28.46 4.90
N GLN A 940 20.35 -29.14 5.81
CA GLN A 940 19.80 -28.54 7.02
C GLN A 940 20.90 -28.01 7.94
N ASP A 941 22.00 -28.74 8.12
CA ASP A 941 23.12 -28.33 8.99
C ASP A 941 23.87 -27.12 8.41
N LEU A 942 23.95 -27.02 7.08
CA LEU A 942 24.50 -25.84 6.39
C LEU A 942 23.59 -24.60 6.55
N LEU A 943 22.27 -24.80 6.55
CA LEU A 943 21.31 -23.71 6.72
C LEU A 943 21.19 -23.28 8.20
N SER A 944 21.19 -24.21 9.15
CA SER A 944 21.04 -23.92 10.58
C SER A 944 22.37 -23.58 11.28
N GLY A 945 23.51 -24.02 10.73
CA GLY A 945 24.82 -23.91 11.37
C GLY A 945 25.05 -24.89 12.53
N VAL A 946 24.13 -25.82 12.78
CA VAL A 946 24.17 -26.81 13.86
C VAL A 946 24.23 -28.21 13.25
N VAL A 947 25.23 -29.01 13.62
CA VAL A 947 25.24 -30.47 13.34
C VAL A 947 24.24 -31.11 14.30
N ALA A 948 23.02 -31.37 13.85
CA ALA A 948 22.03 -32.05 14.67
C ALA A 948 22.25 -33.58 14.58
N PRO A 949 22.43 -34.30 15.71
CA PRO A 949 22.39 -35.74 15.67
C PRO A 949 20.93 -36.20 15.55
N VAL A 950 20.65 -36.91 14.45
CA VAL A 950 19.47 -37.75 14.15
C VAL A 950 18.26 -37.04 13.49
N ASP A 951 17.70 -37.73 12.49
CA ASP A 951 16.62 -37.37 11.56
C ASP A 951 15.34 -36.85 12.29
N PRO A 952 14.83 -35.65 11.94
CA PRO A 952 13.59 -35.09 12.52
C PRO A 952 12.36 -36.00 12.34
N ASP A 953 12.34 -36.80 11.27
CA ASP A 953 11.21 -37.69 10.96
C ASP A 953 11.08 -38.81 12.01
N GLU A 954 12.20 -39.29 12.57
CA GLU A 954 12.21 -40.36 13.58
C GLU A 954 11.81 -39.82 14.98
N ARG A 955 12.16 -38.57 15.30
CA ARG A 955 11.70 -37.87 16.51
C ARG A 955 10.21 -37.59 16.46
N PHE A 956 9.69 -37.23 15.29
CA PHE A 956 8.27 -36.98 15.08
C PHE A 956 7.46 -38.27 15.22
N GLU A 957 7.89 -39.39 14.60
CA GLU A 957 7.22 -40.68 14.75
C GLU A 957 7.30 -41.24 16.18
N THR A 958 8.41 -41.02 16.89
CA THR A 958 8.54 -41.44 18.29
C THR A 958 7.68 -40.58 19.22
N ALA A 959 7.59 -39.26 19.00
CA ALA A 959 6.75 -38.36 19.80
C ALA A 959 5.25 -38.60 19.54
N VAL A 960 4.86 -38.80 18.28
CA VAL A 960 3.49 -39.17 17.88
C VAL A 960 3.13 -40.58 18.39
N GLY A 961 4.06 -41.53 18.33
CA GLY A 961 3.90 -42.87 18.90
C GLY A 961 3.78 -42.88 20.42
N THR A 962 4.37 -41.90 21.11
CA THR A 962 4.25 -41.73 22.58
C THR A 962 2.95 -41.00 22.96
N LEU A 963 2.44 -40.11 22.11
CA LEU A 963 1.14 -39.43 22.25
C LEU A 963 -0.06 -40.36 21.97
N LEU A 964 0.14 -41.43 21.19
CA LEU A 964 -0.87 -42.42 20.85
C LEU A 964 -0.73 -43.68 21.71
N SER A 965 -0.89 -43.56 23.03
CA SER A 965 -1.31 -44.74 23.80
C SER A 965 -2.75 -45.10 23.36
N PRO A 966 -3.10 -46.40 23.29
CA PRO A 966 -4.45 -46.83 22.88
C PRO A 966 -5.58 -46.25 23.76
N GLU A 967 -5.25 -45.75 24.94
CA GLU A 967 -6.18 -45.11 25.88
C GLU A 967 -6.57 -43.69 25.44
N PHE A 968 -5.71 -42.96 24.72
CA PHE A 968 -6.00 -41.58 24.28
C PHE A 968 -6.76 -41.52 22.94
N ALA A 969 -6.48 -42.44 22.02
CA ALA A 969 -7.15 -42.50 20.72
C ALA A 969 -8.64 -42.94 20.78
N ALA A 970 -9.08 -43.50 21.91
CA ALA A 970 -10.44 -44.02 22.07
C ALA A 970 -11.50 -42.93 22.32
N GLN A 971 -11.12 -41.72 22.72
CA GLN A 971 -12.08 -40.69 23.15
C GLN A 971 -12.18 -39.44 22.27
N THR A 972 -11.32 -39.23 21.29
CA THR A 972 -11.38 -37.99 20.52
C THR A 972 -11.04 -38.22 19.05
N GLY A 973 -12.07 -38.11 18.21
CA GLY A 973 -12.02 -38.46 16.79
C GLY A 973 -11.14 -37.55 15.93
N LYS A 974 -10.86 -38.05 14.72
CA LYS A 974 -10.04 -37.48 13.62
C LYS A 974 -10.18 -35.97 13.30
N ARG A 975 -11.15 -35.25 13.86
CA ARG A 975 -11.31 -33.79 13.65
C ARG A 975 -10.28 -32.93 14.39
N LEU A 976 -9.71 -33.40 15.50
CA LEU A 976 -8.70 -32.66 16.27
C LEU A 976 -7.34 -32.56 15.57
N ILE A 977 -7.00 -33.55 14.72
CA ILE A 977 -5.73 -33.59 13.99
C ILE A 977 -5.65 -32.44 12.97
N THR A 978 -6.75 -32.18 12.27
CA THR A 978 -6.84 -31.09 11.28
C THR A 978 -6.79 -29.73 11.97
N HIS A 979 -7.42 -29.58 13.14
CA HIS A 979 -7.38 -28.33 13.91
C HIS A 979 -6.03 -28.08 14.60
N ALA A 980 -5.26 -29.11 14.95
CA ALA A 980 -3.93 -28.95 15.52
C ALA A 980 -2.91 -28.42 14.50
N GLU A 981 -3.01 -28.84 13.23
CA GLU A 981 -2.21 -28.27 12.13
C GLU A 981 -2.58 -26.81 11.85
N THR A 982 -3.88 -26.48 11.84
CA THR A 982 -4.34 -25.09 11.67
C THR A 982 -3.93 -24.22 12.84
N TYR A 983 -4.06 -24.68 14.09
CA TYR A 983 -3.61 -23.92 15.27
C TYR A 983 -2.10 -23.69 15.28
N LEU A 984 -1.30 -24.64 14.77
CA LEU A 984 0.14 -24.49 14.67
C LEU A 984 0.54 -23.49 13.57
N GLN A 985 -0.16 -23.51 12.42
CA GLN A 985 0.01 -22.50 11.37
C GLN A 985 -0.44 -21.12 11.81
N ASP A 986 -1.57 -21.01 12.52
CA ASP A 986 -2.08 -19.75 13.07
C ASP A 986 -1.12 -19.19 14.13
N LEU A 987 -0.46 -20.05 14.91
CA LEU A 987 0.51 -19.66 15.93
C LEU A 987 1.84 -19.22 15.30
N LEU A 988 2.27 -19.84 14.20
CA LEU A 988 3.41 -19.39 13.39
C LEU A 988 3.11 -18.08 12.65
N GLN A 989 1.91 -17.92 12.11
CA GLN A 989 1.45 -16.70 11.44
C GLN A 989 1.24 -15.55 12.45
N ALA A 990 0.85 -15.85 13.69
CA ALA A 990 0.80 -14.88 14.78
C ALA A 990 2.18 -14.39 15.23
N PHE A 991 3.25 -15.18 15.01
CA PHE A 991 4.63 -14.73 15.19
C PHE A 991 5.15 -13.88 14.01
N GLU A 992 4.54 -14.01 12.83
CA GLU A 992 4.92 -13.28 11.61
C GLU A 992 4.12 -11.98 11.39
N SER A 993 2.93 -11.80 11.99
CA SER A 993 2.12 -10.58 11.78
C SER A 993 2.61 -9.34 12.56
N GLU A 994 2.59 -8.18 11.91
CA GLU A 994 3.09 -6.85 12.30
C GLU A 994 2.41 -6.19 13.54
N ALA A 995 1.95 -6.96 14.53
CA ALA A 995 1.49 -6.41 15.82
C ALA A 995 2.68 -6.21 16.78
N ALA A 996 3.54 -5.23 16.47
CA ALA A 996 4.90 -5.12 16.99
C ALA A 996 5.10 -4.60 18.44
N ASN A 997 4.07 -4.30 19.24
CA ASN A 997 4.30 -3.50 20.46
C ASN A 997 3.89 -4.13 21.82
N GLY A 998 3.51 -5.41 21.88
CA GLY A 998 3.20 -6.09 23.16
C GLY A 998 4.39 -6.87 23.78
N PRO A 999 4.41 -7.13 25.11
CA PRO A 999 5.42 -7.98 25.74
C PRO A 999 5.33 -9.43 25.24
N ARG A 1000 6.38 -9.93 24.58
CA ARG A 1000 6.40 -11.27 23.94
C ARG A 1000 6.81 -12.43 24.85
N LEU A 1001 7.21 -12.16 26.10
CA LEU A 1001 7.68 -13.19 27.04
C LEU A 1001 6.96 -13.09 28.39
N VAL A 1002 6.38 -14.22 28.81
CA VAL A 1002 5.73 -14.41 30.11
C VAL A 1002 6.39 -15.56 30.86
N THR A 1003 6.66 -15.38 32.15
CA THR A 1003 7.13 -16.48 33.02
C THR A 1003 6.15 -16.70 34.16
N ILE A 1004 5.84 -17.96 34.47
CA ILE A 1004 4.96 -18.34 35.57
C ILE A 1004 5.72 -19.28 36.51
N ALA A 1005 5.77 -18.95 37.80
CA ALA A 1005 6.43 -19.76 38.82
C ALA A 1005 5.49 -20.00 40.00
N ALA A 1006 5.51 -21.18 40.61
CA ALA A 1006 4.76 -21.42 41.84
C ALA A 1006 5.37 -20.60 42.98
N ASP A 1007 4.53 -19.87 43.73
CA ASP A 1007 5.00 -18.91 44.72
C ASP A 1007 4.29 -19.11 46.06
N GLY A 1008 4.57 -20.24 46.70
CA GLY A 1008 4.08 -20.59 48.03
C GLY A 1008 3.68 -22.06 48.17
N LYS A 1009 3.20 -22.44 49.35
CA LYS A 1009 2.59 -23.76 49.59
C LYS A 1009 1.10 -23.70 49.26
N PRO A 1010 0.49 -24.80 48.75
CA PRO A 1010 -0.96 -24.87 48.53
C PRO A 1010 -1.71 -24.50 49.80
N ARG A 1011 -2.75 -23.67 49.68
CA ARG A 1011 -3.63 -23.26 50.79
C ARG A 1011 -4.97 -23.96 50.66
N GLU A 1012 -5.44 -24.59 51.74
CA GLU A 1012 -6.81 -25.09 51.82
C GLU A 1012 -7.74 -23.91 52.09
N LEU A 1013 -8.59 -23.58 51.11
CA LEU A 1013 -9.80 -22.81 51.40
C LEU A 1013 -10.86 -23.83 51.82
N GLY A 1014 -11.38 -23.69 53.03
CA GLY A 1014 -12.36 -24.62 53.61
C GLY A 1014 -13.47 -25.00 52.64
N SER A 1015 -13.92 -26.26 52.72
CA SER A 1015 -14.72 -27.05 51.75
C SER A 1015 -13.95 -28.03 50.85
N GLY A 1016 -12.68 -28.35 51.18
CA GLY A 1016 -11.93 -29.44 50.53
C GLY A 1016 -11.30 -29.06 49.19
N HIS A 1017 -11.12 -27.76 48.92
CA HIS A 1017 -10.47 -27.25 47.73
C HIS A 1017 -9.09 -26.65 48.08
N THR A 1018 -8.02 -27.30 47.62
CA THR A 1018 -6.66 -26.78 47.70
C THR A 1018 -6.39 -25.81 46.54
N VAL A 1019 -5.77 -24.68 46.84
CA VAL A 1019 -5.46 -23.63 45.85
C VAL A 1019 -3.97 -23.33 45.86
N VAL A 1020 -3.35 -23.21 44.68
CA VAL A 1020 -1.91 -23.00 44.52
C VAL A 1020 -1.64 -21.56 44.07
N PRO A 1021 -0.84 -20.77 44.81
CA PRO A 1021 -0.46 -19.43 44.39
C PRO A 1021 0.61 -19.49 43.29
N LEU A 1022 0.33 -18.88 42.14
CA LEU A 1022 1.22 -18.76 40.99
C LEU A 1022 1.62 -17.30 40.77
N ARG A 1023 2.90 -17.04 40.50
CA ARG A 1023 3.47 -15.72 40.20
C ARG A 1023 3.74 -15.60 38.70
N VAL A 1024 3.09 -14.66 38.03
CA VAL A 1024 3.26 -14.36 36.59
C VAL A 1024 4.08 -13.09 36.38
N LYS A 1025 5.08 -13.09 35.48
CA LYS A 1025 5.89 -11.91 35.10
C LYS A 1025 5.90 -11.68 33.59
N PHE A 1026 5.74 -10.43 33.15
CA PHE A 1026 5.79 -10.00 31.75
C PHE A 1026 7.08 -9.25 31.41
N LEU A 1027 7.65 -9.49 30.24
CA LEU A 1027 8.91 -8.90 29.78
C LEU A 1027 8.72 -8.17 28.44
N CYS A 1028 9.26 -6.94 28.32
CA CYS A 1028 9.28 -6.18 27.07
C CYS A 1028 10.47 -6.60 26.21
N GLU A 1029 10.22 -6.95 24.94
CA GLU A 1029 11.25 -7.44 24.01
C GLU A 1029 12.22 -6.32 23.59
N HIS A 1030 11.73 -5.10 23.38
CA HIS A 1030 12.51 -3.95 22.89
C HIS A 1030 13.47 -3.38 23.95
N SER A 1031 13.06 -3.31 25.22
CA SER A 1031 13.88 -2.73 26.30
C SER A 1031 14.61 -3.75 27.19
N ARG A 1032 14.26 -5.05 27.05
CA ARG A 1032 14.78 -6.17 27.88
C ARG A 1032 14.59 -5.99 29.38
N SER A 1033 13.72 -5.07 29.76
CA SER A 1033 13.35 -4.77 31.13
C SER A 1033 11.91 -5.28 31.38
N PRO A 1034 11.53 -5.57 32.64
CA PRO A 1034 10.12 -5.71 33.00
C PRO A 1034 9.34 -4.47 32.53
N ALA A 1035 8.12 -4.64 32.02
CA ALA A 1035 7.28 -3.50 31.61
C ALA A 1035 7.19 -2.46 32.76
N PRO A 1036 7.36 -1.14 32.50
CA PRO A 1036 7.39 -0.12 33.55
C PRO A 1036 5.96 0.06 34.11
N TYR A 1037 5.65 0.09 35.42
CA TYR A 1037 6.42 0.60 36.57
C TYR A 1037 5.84 0.14 37.95
N GLN A 1038 6.67 0.35 39.00
CA GLN A 1038 6.49 0.27 40.47
C GLN A 1038 6.40 -1.10 41.18
N GLN A 1039 7.49 -1.41 41.91
CA GLN A 1039 7.80 -2.64 42.66
C GLN A 1039 8.03 -3.89 41.80
N ALA A 1040 9.23 -3.95 41.19
CA ALA A 1040 9.82 -5.11 40.51
C ALA A 1040 10.04 -6.37 41.40
N ARG A 1041 9.19 -6.61 42.41
CA ARG A 1041 9.23 -7.76 43.32
C ARG A 1041 7.93 -8.57 43.39
N MET A 1042 6.80 -8.08 42.87
CA MET A 1042 5.54 -8.83 42.88
C MET A 1042 5.15 -9.15 41.43
N GLY A 1043 5.23 -10.42 41.03
CA GLY A 1043 4.48 -10.85 39.83
C GLY A 1043 2.98 -10.89 40.14
N TYR A 1044 2.13 -11.12 39.14
CA TYR A 1044 0.69 -11.30 39.37
C TYR A 1044 0.47 -12.62 40.10
N PHE A 1045 -0.25 -12.57 41.22
CA PHE A 1045 -0.57 -13.74 42.02
C PHE A 1045 -1.94 -14.26 41.61
N VAL A 1046 -1.98 -15.46 41.05
CA VAL A 1046 -3.22 -16.15 40.71
C VAL A 1046 -3.31 -17.42 41.55
N GLU A 1047 -4.39 -17.57 42.31
CA GLU A 1047 -4.68 -18.80 43.04
C GLU A 1047 -5.60 -19.67 42.17
N VAL A 1048 -5.11 -20.83 41.73
CA VAL A 1048 -5.89 -21.78 40.91
C VAL A 1048 -6.18 -23.08 41.68
N PRO A 1049 -7.38 -23.69 41.50
CA PRO A 1049 -7.71 -24.97 42.14
C PRO A 1049 -6.77 -26.10 41.67
N GLU A 1050 -6.32 -26.94 42.60
CA GLU A 1050 -5.41 -28.06 42.33
C GLU A 1050 -5.94 -29.04 41.27
N VAL A 1051 -7.28 -29.21 41.22
CA VAL A 1051 -7.97 -30.05 40.22
C VAL A 1051 -7.79 -29.51 38.81
N TRP A 1052 -7.89 -28.19 38.61
CA TRP A 1052 -7.66 -27.56 37.31
C TRP A 1052 -6.21 -27.73 36.84
N LEU A 1053 -5.24 -27.63 37.77
CA LEU A 1053 -3.84 -27.85 37.47
C LEU A 1053 -3.59 -29.30 36.99
N HIS A 1054 -4.24 -30.28 37.63
CA HIS A 1054 -4.17 -31.68 37.25
C HIS A 1054 -4.81 -31.99 35.88
N GLU A 1055 -5.91 -31.32 35.53
CA GLU A 1055 -6.56 -31.46 34.22
C GLU A 1055 -5.82 -30.74 33.09
N ALA A 1056 -5.15 -29.62 33.40
CA ALA A 1056 -4.35 -28.86 32.43
C ALA A 1056 -2.94 -29.44 32.20
N LEU A 1057 -2.40 -30.21 33.16
CA LEU A 1057 -1.03 -30.76 33.13
C LEU A 1057 -0.69 -31.60 31.87
N PRO A 1058 -1.61 -32.43 31.32
CA PRO A 1058 -1.38 -33.18 30.07
C PRO A 1058 -1.24 -32.26 28.85
N TRP A 1059 -2.10 -31.25 28.73
CA TRP A 1059 -2.05 -30.23 27.67
C TRP A 1059 -0.80 -29.36 27.78
N CYS A 1060 -0.43 -29.00 29.00
CA CYS A 1060 0.81 -28.30 29.29
C CYS A 1060 2.03 -29.13 28.83
N SER A 1061 2.03 -30.44 29.12
CA SER A 1061 3.09 -31.34 28.71
C SER A 1061 3.17 -31.48 27.18
N ALA A 1062 2.04 -31.55 26.48
CA ALA A 1062 1.98 -31.60 25.03
C ALA A 1062 2.53 -30.32 24.36
N MET A 1063 2.19 -29.14 24.88
CA MET A 1063 2.72 -27.86 24.38
C MET A 1063 4.23 -27.70 24.65
N ALA A 1064 4.72 -28.16 25.81
CA ALA A 1064 6.15 -28.16 26.12
C ALA A 1064 6.94 -29.13 25.22
N ILE A 1065 6.32 -30.24 24.80
CA ILE A 1065 6.90 -31.18 23.83
C ILE A 1065 6.91 -30.57 22.43
N ALA A 1066 5.82 -29.91 22.01
CA ALA A 1066 5.77 -29.19 20.71
C ALA A 1066 6.80 -28.05 20.63
N LEU A 1067 6.99 -27.28 21.71
CA LEU A 1067 8.02 -26.25 21.80
C LEU A 1067 9.45 -26.82 21.85
N ARG A 1068 9.66 -28.02 22.43
CA ARG A 1068 10.93 -28.75 22.38
C ARG A 1068 11.26 -29.32 21.00
N VAL A 1069 10.26 -29.62 20.18
CA VAL A 1069 10.45 -30.06 18.79
C VAL A 1069 10.80 -28.86 17.89
N ALA A 1070 10.33 -27.66 18.21
CA ALA A 1070 10.58 -26.43 17.45
C ALA A 1070 11.91 -25.72 17.78
N LEU A 1071 12.59 -26.06 18.89
CA LEU A 1071 13.84 -25.43 19.34
C LEU A 1071 14.95 -26.49 19.56
N PRO A 1072 16.22 -26.25 19.21
CA PRO A 1072 17.29 -27.24 19.37
C PRO A 1072 17.57 -27.55 20.85
N ASP A 1073 17.73 -28.83 21.16
CA ASP A 1073 17.63 -29.49 22.49
C ASP A 1073 18.62 -29.08 23.60
N GLU A 1074 19.41 -28.00 23.48
CA GLU A 1074 20.37 -27.61 24.53
C GLU A 1074 20.11 -26.24 25.20
N SER A 1075 19.03 -25.54 24.85
CA SER A 1075 18.70 -24.25 25.48
C SER A 1075 17.73 -24.34 26.68
N VAL A 1076 17.54 -25.51 27.29
CA VAL A 1076 16.74 -25.64 28.52
C VAL A 1076 17.67 -26.05 29.68
N PRO A 1077 18.04 -25.14 30.58
CA PRO A 1077 18.70 -25.52 31.83
C PRO A 1077 17.82 -26.51 32.57
N SER A 1078 18.41 -27.56 33.15
CA SER A 1078 17.71 -28.53 33.99
C SER A 1078 17.03 -27.84 35.18
N LEU A 1079 15.77 -27.45 35.02
CA LEU A 1079 14.91 -26.98 36.09
C LEU A 1079 14.45 -28.20 36.87
N ASN A 1080 14.84 -28.27 38.14
CA ASN A 1080 14.41 -29.30 39.08
C ASN A 1080 12.89 -29.46 39.08
N HIS A 1081 12.43 -30.66 39.45
CA HIS A 1081 11.06 -31.21 39.43
C HIS A 1081 9.87 -30.38 39.99
N ARG A 1082 10.03 -29.08 40.27
CA ARG A 1082 8.97 -28.19 40.79
C ARG A 1082 8.55 -27.03 39.87
N ASP A 1083 9.27 -26.73 38.79
CA ASP A 1083 8.91 -25.64 37.88
C ASP A 1083 8.56 -26.17 36.48
N ARG A 1084 7.27 -26.50 36.28
CA ARG A 1084 6.69 -26.82 34.96
C ARG A 1084 5.49 -25.90 34.74
N LEU A 1085 5.57 -24.90 33.85
CA LEU A 1085 4.38 -24.20 33.36
C LEU A 1085 4.52 -23.72 31.90
N VAL A 1086 3.36 -23.71 31.24
CA VAL A 1086 3.10 -23.65 29.80
C VAL A 1086 2.19 -22.46 29.48
N ALA A 1087 2.28 -21.95 28.24
CA ALA A 1087 1.40 -20.95 27.63
C ALA A 1087 -0.01 -21.51 27.29
N VAL A 1088 -1.05 -20.67 27.21
CA VAL A 1088 -2.44 -21.06 26.88
C VAL A 1088 -2.99 -20.16 25.76
N GLY A 1089 -3.87 -20.71 24.91
CA GLY A 1089 -4.26 -20.20 23.59
C GLY A 1089 -5.37 -19.13 23.47
N ALA A 1090 -5.24 -18.41 22.35
CA ALA A 1090 -6.09 -17.58 21.48
C ALA A 1090 -7.36 -16.82 21.94
N GLU A 1091 -8.37 -17.38 22.62
CA GLU A 1091 -9.66 -16.65 22.71
C GLU A 1091 -9.80 -15.71 23.93
N GLN A 1092 -9.12 -16.00 25.04
CA GLN A 1092 -8.99 -15.05 26.16
C GLN A 1092 -7.85 -14.05 25.96
N ALA A 1093 -6.93 -14.29 25.01
CA ALA A 1093 -5.85 -13.37 24.68
C ALA A 1093 -6.39 -12.06 24.10
N ARG A 1094 -7.48 -12.07 23.31
CA ARG A 1094 -8.05 -10.83 22.76
C ARG A 1094 -8.64 -9.91 23.83
N SER A 1095 -9.34 -10.44 24.84
CA SER A 1095 -9.93 -9.61 25.91
C SER A 1095 -8.87 -9.12 26.90
N HIS A 1096 -7.84 -9.92 27.19
CA HIS A 1096 -6.73 -9.49 28.03
C HIS A 1096 -5.74 -8.59 27.30
N LEU A 1097 -5.47 -8.77 25.99
CA LEU A 1097 -4.69 -7.79 25.21
C LEU A 1097 -5.40 -6.46 25.11
N SER A 1098 -6.72 -6.45 24.92
CA SER A 1098 -7.49 -5.20 24.89
C SER A 1098 -7.58 -4.55 26.26
N TYR A 1099 -7.67 -5.32 27.35
CA TYR A 1099 -7.57 -4.80 28.72
C TYR A 1099 -6.16 -4.29 29.05
N LEU A 1100 -5.10 -4.97 28.58
CA LEU A 1100 -3.70 -4.55 28.76
C LEU A 1100 -3.37 -3.33 27.90
N GLN A 1101 -3.92 -3.24 26.68
CA GLN A 1101 -3.82 -2.06 25.81
C GLN A 1101 -4.60 -0.87 26.38
N ALA A 1102 -5.79 -1.10 26.95
CA ALA A 1102 -6.57 -0.07 27.64
C ALA A 1102 -5.88 0.41 28.92
N TRP A 1103 -5.29 -0.52 29.69
CA TRP A 1103 -4.55 -0.20 30.91
C TRP A 1103 -3.21 0.47 30.63
N VAL A 1104 -2.48 0.05 29.57
CA VAL A 1104 -1.26 0.75 29.11
C VAL A 1104 -1.61 2.13 28.55
N ARG A 1105 -2.76 2.32 27.88
CA ARG A 1105 -3.29 3.64 27.50
C ARG A 1105 -3.70 4.49 28.72
N GLU A 1106 -4.12 3.89 29.83
CA GLU A 1106 -4.39 4.61 31.09
C GLU A 1106 -3.09 5.03 31.81
N GLN A 1107 -1.99 4.27 31.68
CA GLN A 1107 -0.71 4.57 32.33
C GLN A 1107 0.26 5.39 31.46
N ASP A 1108 0.16 5.27 30.14
CA ASP A 1108 0.83 6.07 29.12
C ASP A 1108 -0.21 6.41 28.04
N SER A 1109 -0.82 7.60 28.16
CA SER A 1109 -1.87 8.08 27.25
C SER A 1109 -1.41 8.23 25.80
N THR A 1110 -0.12 8.09 25.51
CA THR A 1110 0.45 8.15 24.17
C THR A 1110 0.61 6.76 23.51
N TYR A 1111 0.31 5.67 24.23
CA TYR A 1111 0.43 4.32 23.69
C TYR A 1111 -0.65 4.03 22.62
N GLY A 1112 -0.23 4.12 21.36
CA GLY A 1112 -1.07 4.09 20.15
C GLY A 1112 -0.95 5.35 19.29
N GLY A 1113 -0.38 6.43 19.83
CA GLY A 1113 0.05 7.61 19.10
C GLY A 1113 1.49 7.45 18.63
N LEU A 1114 1.76 6.42 17.81
CA LEU A 1114 3.06 6.33 17.13
C LEU A 1114 3.28 7.64 16.36
N VAL A 1115 4.44 8.26 16.55
CA VAL A 1115 4.85 9.45 15.81
C VAL A 1115 5.59 9.00 14.57
N ARG A 1116 5.18 9.54 13.43
CA ARG A 1116 5.86 9.30 12.16
C ARG A 1116 7.16 10.10 12.17
N VAL A 1117 8.29 9.41 12.30
CA VAL A 1117 9.61 10.01 12.16
C VAL A 1117 10.20 9.65 10.82
N ARG A 1118 10.91 10.61 10.21
CA ARG A 1118 11.71 10.35 9.01
C ARG A 1118 13.11 9.99 9.47
N HIS A 1119 13.53 8.76 9.23
CA HIS A 1119 14.87 8.29 9.53
C HIS A 1119 15.52 7.80 8.24
N ARG A 1120 16.62 8.45 7.83
CA ARG A 1120 17.41 8.08 6.63
C ARG A 1120 16.54 7.94 5.38
N GLY A 1121 15.71 8.95 5.11
CA GLY A 1121 14.86 9.00 3.90
C GLY A 1121 13.60 8.12 3.92
N ARG A 1122 13.34 7.33 4.97
CA ARG A 1122 12.11 6.53 5.11
C ARG A 1122 11.28 7.02 6.29
N TYR A 1123 9.96 7.02 6.12
CA TYR A 1123 9.04 7.26 7.22
C TYR A 1123 8.84 5.98 8.02
N MET A 1124 9.04 6.06 9.34
CA MET A 1124 8.80 4.98 10.27
C MET A 1124 7.93 5.48 11.43
N TRP A 1125 7.06 4.62 11.92
CA TRP A 1125 6.17 4.93 13.03
C TRP A 1125 6.82 4.45 14.33
N VAL A 1126 7.29 5.40 15.14
CA VAL A 1126 8.00 5.10 16.39
C VAL A 1126 7.20 5.58 17.59
N HIS A 1127 7.38 4.94 18.73
CA HIS A 1127 6.76 5.41 19.96
C HIS A 1127 7.27 6.82 20.31
N PRO A 1128 6.42 7.76 20.79
CA PRO A 1128 6.84 9.14 21.12
C PRO A 1128 8.05 9.21 22.06
N ARG A 1129 8.16 8.24 22.98
CA ARG A 1129 9.31 8.13 23.88
C ARG A 1129 10.66 7.85 23.18
N PHE A 1130 10.65 7.20 22.01
CA PHE A 1130 11.85 6.88 21.23
C PHE A 1130 12.02 7.82 20.03
N GLU A 1131 11.15 8.83 19.88
CA GLU A 1131 11.24 9.84 18.82
C GLU A 1131 12.63 10.47 18.76
N ALA A 1132 13.21 10.81 19.91
CA ALA A 1132 14.54 11.40 20.03
C ALA A 1132 15.68 10.44 19.60
N GLU A 1133 15.46 9.13 19.56
CA GLU A 1133 16.48 8.16 19.12
C GLU A 1133 16.50 8.03 17.58
N PHE A 1134 15.34 8.13 16.95
CA PHE A 1134 15.18 8.01 15.49
C PHE A 1134 15.19 9.37 14.77
N ASN A 1135 14.89 10.46 15.48
CA ASN A 1135 14.94 11.84 15.03
C ASN A 1135 15.56 12.75 16.13
N PRO A 1136 16.89 12.72 16.34
CA PRO A 1136 17.56 13.37 17.48
C PRO A 1136 17.59 14.91 17.46
N GLY A 1137 16.75 15.56 16.65
CA GLY A 1137 16.74 17.01 16.50
C GLY A 1137 18.06 17.60 15.98
N LEU A 1138 18.09 18.93 15.89
CA LEU A 1138 19.31 19.66 15.51
C LEU A 1138 20.45 19.38 16.51
N PRO A 1139 21.70 19.18 16.04
CA PRO A 1139 22.82 18.90 16.93
C PRO A 1139 23.07 20.05 17.92
N ASP A 1140 23.25 19.71 19.20
CA ASP A 1140 23.79 20.66 20.18
C ASP A 1140 25.28 20.85 19.93
N MET A 1141 25.68 22.09 19.65
CA MET A 1141 27.06 22.48 19.36
C MET A 1141 27.70 23.22 20.54
N GLY A 1142 27.06 23.28 21.72
CA GLY A 1142 27.65 23.86 22.93
C GLY A 1142 27.88 25.38 22.88
N GLY A 1143 26.87 26.16 22.54
CA GLY A 1143 26.87 27.63 22.61
C GLY A 1143 25.52 28.13 23.14
N ALA A 1144 25.55 29.21 23.94
CA ALA A 1144 24.41 29.74 24.67
C ALA A 1144 23.19 30.00 23.78
N GLU A 1145 22.01 29.63 24.29
CA GLU A 1145 20.72 30.10 23.80
C GLU A 1145 20.72 31.63 23.72
N GLU A 1146 20.38 32.17 22.55
CA GLU A 1146 19.63 33.42 22.43
C GLU A 1146 18.31 33.13 21.71
#